data_AF-A0A2V6MAG9-F1
#
_entry.id   AF-A0A2V6MAG9-F1
#
_cell.length_a   1.000
_cell.length_b   1.000
_cell.length_c   1.000
_cell.angle_alpha   90.00
_cell.angle_beta   90.00
_cell.angle_gamma   90.00
#
_symmetry.space_group_name_H-M   'P 1'
#
loop_
_entity.id
_entity.type
_entity.pdbx_description
1 polymer ?
#
loop_
_entity_poly.entity_id
_entity_poly.type
_entity_poly.pdbx_seq_one_letter_code
_entity_poly.pdbx_strand_id
1 'polypeptide(L)'
;MKTSTKLFSVIIIPCLVAWYSQSAIAQSSDAPFTFDTTGSLNIGRLNHSATLLPNGKVLIAGGSNGGALTSAELYDPASGTWGVTGSLNAGRYGHSATLLPNGKVLVAGGYDSNFNALASAELYDPASGTWAATGSLNTARARHTATLLPDGRVLVAVGSNSTSMALASAELYDPASGTWAATGSLNTGRAFHTATLLPNGKVLVAGGRANGINNGLTSAELYDPASGTWAATGSLNTGRQQHTATLLPNGKVLIAGGYNGGALASAELYDPASETWTATGSLNTGRSYHTATLLPDGKVLVAGGSDSNFNPSASAELYDQASGTWAVTGSLNTARVKHTATLLPNGKVLVAGGSNGGALTSAELYDPTNGTWTATGSLNTAREWHTATLLPNGKVLVAGGGDSNFSALASAELYDPASGTWAATATLNTGRYYHTATLLPSGKVIVAGGGFFGGVLASAQLYDPASGTWTATASLNTGRDLHTATLLPNGKVLVAGGSNGAALASAQLYDPASGTWTATGSLNTARYLYTATLLPNGKVLVAGGDDSNFNASASAELFDPASGTWAATGSLNTARYRHTATLLPNGKVLVAGGGDANGSSIASTELFDPASGTWAATGSLNTGRDSHTATLLPNGKVLVAGGVTNSGTAASAELYDPASRTWAATGSLNTARYTHTASLLPNGKVLVAGGYNGNGGALASAELYDIGLGFVSPDWQPQIATVTLMPGSRLTLTGSRFQGISQASGGNYQDSSTNYPLVQLRNIDNSQVAFLLVDPTAGWSDTSFTSTPVTNFPSGPALVTVFTNGIPSDSKFL
;
A
#
# COMPACT_ATOMS: atom_id res chain seq x y z
N MET A 1 52.19 -69.73 -35.30
CA MET A 1 51.52 -69.70 -36.62
C MET A 1 50.84 -68.34 -36.78
N LYS A 2 50.47 -67.98 -38.03
CA LYS A 2 49.62 -66.84 -38.48
C LYS A 2 48.64 -66.29 -37.40
N THR A 3 48.36 -65.00 -37.26
CA THR A 3 48.53 -63.86 -38.19
C THR A 3 48.61 -62.50 -37.48
N SER A 4 49.09 -61.52 -38.25
CA SER A 4 49.15 -60.06 -38.10
C SER A 4 47.82 -59.35 -37.69
N THR A 5 47.73 -58.04 -37.40
CA THR A 5 48.54 -56.91 -37.92
C THR A 5 48.48 -55.63 -37.04
N LYS A 6 49.65 -55.05 -36.73
CA LYS A 6 50.01 -53.60 -36.55
C LYS A 6 49.12 -52.67 -35.70
N LEU A 7 49.64 -52.14 -34.57
CA LEU A 7 50.48 -50.91 -34.40
C LEU A 7 49.65 -49.60 -34.55
N PHE A 8 49.81 -48.57 -33.72
CA PHE A 8 51.07 -48.03 -33.16
C PHE A 8 51.04 -47.69 -31.65
N SER A 9 52.23 -47.74 -31.05
CA SER A 9 52.54 -47.36 -29.65
C SER A 9 52.81 -45.86 -29.50
N VAL A 10 52.75 -45.34 -28.27
CA VAL A 10 53.90 -44.67 -27.59
C VAL A 10 53.65 -44.63 -26.07
N ILE A 11 54.74 -44.53 -25.30
CA ILE A 11 54.85 -44.84 -23.87
C ILE A 11 55.11 -43.57 -23.04
N ILE A 12 54.24 -43.35 -22.03
CA ILE A 12 54.50 -42.99 -20.61
C ILE A 12 55.32 -41.70 -20.25
N ILE A 13 55.11 -41.27 -18.99
CA ILE A 13 55.86 -40.36 -18.08
C ILE A 13 55.53 -38.84 -18.12
N PRO A 14 55.53 -38.13 -16.97
CA PRO A 14 54.25 -37.94 -16.26
C PRO A 14 53.92 -36.48 -15.86
N CYS A 15 52.74 -36.32 -15.29
CA CYS A 15 52.19 -35.11 -14.69
C CYS A 15 53.10 -34.45 -13.62
N LEU A 16 53.32 -33.13 -13.71
CA LEU A 16 53.02 -32.19 -12.61
C LEU A 16 53.00 -30.70 -13.07
N VAL A 17 51.91 -30.00 -12.76
CA VAL A 17 51.76 -28.55 -12.44
C VAL A 17 52.53 -27.49 -13.25
N ALA A 18 51.78 -26.70 -14.03
CA ALA A 18 51.81 -25.22 -13.97
C ALA A 18 50.51 -24.64 -14.59
N TRP A 19 50.09 -23.46 -14.14
CA TRP A 19 48.81 -22.85 -14.51
C TRP A 19 48.83 -22.16 -15.87
N TYR A 20 47.70 -22.17 -16.57
CA TYR A 20 47.32 -21.08 -17.49
C TYR A 20 45.85 -20.72 -17.30
N SER A 21 45.60 -19.43 -17.13
CA SER A 21 44.27 -18.84 -16.98
C SER A 21 43.51 -18.87 -18.31
N GLN A 22 42.21 -19.18 -18.24
CA GLN A 22 41.25 -18.79 -19.27
C GLN A 22 40.16 -17.92 -18.66
N SER A 23 39.76 -16.91 -19.43
CA SER A 23 38.96 -15.78 -18.99
C SER A 23 37.55 -16.20 -18.56
N ALA A 24 37.12 -15.67 -17.42
CA ALA A 24 35.72 -15.76 -17.03
C ALA A 24 34.86 -14.90 -17.96
N ILE A 25 34.01 -15.55 -18.76
CA ILE A 25 32.81 -14.92 -19.29
C ILE A 25 31.77 -15.00 -18.19
N ALA A 26 31.53 -13.89 -17.49
CA ALA A 26 30.42 -13.80 -16.56
C ALA A 26 29.12 -13.70 -17.36
N GLN A 27 28.29 -14.75 -17.32
CA GLN A 27 26.87 -14.61 -17.63
C GLN A 27 26.19 -14.07 -16.38
N SER A 28 25.71 -12.83 -16.45
CA SER A 28 24.72 -12.31 -15.51
C SER A 28 23.34 -12.88 -15.86
N SER A 29 22.45 -12.91 -14.87
CA SER A 29 21.30 -13.83 -14.84
C SER A 29 19.97 -13.18 -15.19
N ASP A 30 19.82 -11.89 -14.86
CA ASP A 30 19.23 -10.80 -15.67
C ASP A 30 18.06 -11.21 -16.61
N ALA A 31 17.02 -11.84 -16.07
CA ALA A 31 15.93 -12.40 -16.85
C ALA A 31 14.59 -12.38 -16.11
N PRO A 32 13.48 -12.56 -16.83
CA PRO A 32 12.24 -13.02 -16.23
C PRO A 32 12.31 -14.51 -15.78
N PHE A 33 13.36 -14.91 -15.03
CA PHE A 33 13.64 -16.30 -14.62
C PHE A 33 14.41 -16.55 -13.28
N THR A 34 14.65 -15.59 -12.36
CA THR A 34 15.68 -15.73 -11.27
C THR A 34 15.28 -15.12 -9.90
N PHE A 35 15.70 -15.65 -8.70
CA PHE A 35 15.29 -15.19 -7.33
C PHE A 35 16.35 -15.15 -6.15
N ASP A 36 16.26 -14.19 -5.18
CA ASP A 36 16.99 -14.08 -3.85
C ASP A 36 16.15 -13.94 -2.53
N THR A 37 16.81 -13.64 -1.38
CA THR A 37 16.30 -13.51 0.02
C THR A 37 17.03 -12.38 0.85
N THR A 38 16.89 -12.25 2.20
CA THR A 38 17.76 -11.44 3.13
C THR A 38 17.63 -11.80 4.64
N GLY A 39 18.09 -10.94 5.57
CA GLY A 39 17.89 -11.02 7.03
C GLY A 39 17.00 -9.96 7.70
N SER A 40 16.54 -10.24 8.92
CA SER A 40 15.11 -10.10 9.27
C SER A 40 14.71 -9.22 10.48
N LEU A 41 13.50 -9.37 11.06
CA LEU A 41 12.98 -8.62 12.23
C LEU A 41 12.03 -9.36 13.23
N ASN A 42 12.29 -9.38 14.54
CA ASN A 42 11.42 -9.60 15.75
C ASN A 42 10.12 -10.44 15.63
N ILE A 43 9.07 -10.17 16.43
CA ILE A 43 8.00 -11.09 16.83
C ILE A 43 6.62 -10.61 16.37
N GLY A 44 5.81 -11.54 15.88
CA GLY A 44 4.42 -11.36 15.48
C GLY A 44 4.14 -10.36 14.36
N ARG A 45 2.89 -10.30 13.89
CA ARG A 45 2.33 -9.43 12.85
C ARG A 45 0.83 -9.75 12.62
N LEU A 46 0.54 -10.91 12.04
CA LEU A 46 -0.62 -11.29 11.18
C LEU A 46 -0.55 -10.74 9.74
N ASN A 47 -1.57 -10.02 9.22
CA ASN A 47 -1.65 -9.50 7.84
C ASN A 47 -0.53 -8.53 7.38
N HIS A 48 -0.80 -7.27 7.03
CA HIS A 48 0.17 -6.41 6.33
C HIS A 48 -0.25 -4.91 6.26
N SER A 49 0.69 -3.95 6.43
CA SER A 49 0.48 -2.47 6.41
C SER A 49 1.76 -1.62 6.65
N ALA A 50 1.85 -0.43 6.03
CA ALA A 50 2.55 0.82 6.43
C ALA A 50 2.21 1.99 5.46
N THR A 51 3.17 2.83 4.97
CA THR A 51 3.12 3.67 3.72
C THR A 51 4.43 4.49 3.44
N LEU A 52 5.07 4.42 2.24
CA LEU A 52 6.18 5.25 1.62
C LEU A 52 6.68 6.56 2.28
N LEU A 53 7.98 6.87 2.11
CA LEU A 53 8.58 8.24 2.20
C LEU A 53 9.83 8.50 1.28
N PRO A 54 10.39 9.75 1.18
CA PRO A 54 11.64 10.05 0.43
C PRO A 54 13.03 10.22 1.12
N ASN A 55 13.11 10.85 2.35
CA ASN A 55 14.77 11.82 4.53
C ASN A 55 14.43 11.73 6.16
N GLY A 56 14.95 10.75 6.95
CA GLY A 56 14.73 10.64 8.42
C GLY A 56 14.63 9.20 9.01
N LYS A 57 13.54 8.84 9.72
CA LYS A 57 13.13 7.46 10.13
C LYS A 57 11.66 7.11 9.84
N VAL A 58 11.27 5.84 9.76
CA VAL A 58 9.86 5.37 9.60
C VAL A 58 9.03 5.59 10.89
N LEU A 59 7.82 5.03 10.95
CA LEU A 59 7.20 4.37 12.11
C LEU A 59 6.22 3.34 11.56
N ILE A 60 5.93 2.30 12.34
CA ILE A 60 4.71 1.50 12.34
C ILE A 60 4.52 0.98 13.79
N ALA A 61 3.50 0.18 14.09
CA ALA A 61 3.25 -0.38 15.43
C ALA A 61 2.20 -1.51 15.40
N GLY A 62 2.11 -2.38 16.41
CA GLY A 62 1.08 -3.43 16.60
C GLY A 62 1.03 -4.64 15.62
N GLY A 63 0.00 -5.46 15.72
CA GLY A 63 -0.16 -6.77 15.05
C GLY A 63 -0.88 -7.80 15.93
N SER A 64 -1.73 -8.67 15.38
CA SER A 64 -2.90 -9.37 15.99
C SER A 64 -2.89 -10.08 17.38
N ASN A 65 -2.17 -9.60 18.40
CA ASN A 65 -2.25 -10.09 19.79
C ASN A 65 -3.34 -9.45 20.65
N GLY A 66 -4.40 -10.21 20.92
CA GLY A 66 -5.64 -9.85 21.63
C GLY A 66 -5.45 -9.50 23.11
N GLY A 67 -4.60 -10.24 23.84
CA GLY A 67 -4.10 -9.81 25.14
C GLY A 67 -3.22 -8.57 24.99
N ALA A 68 -3.81 -7.38 25.08
CA ALA A 68 -3.24 -6.10 24.67
C ALA A 68 -3.11 -5.11 25.86
N LEU A 69 -1.94 -4.56 26.20
CA LEU A 69 -0.60 -4.68 25.58
C LEU A 69 -0.51 -3.99 24.18
N THR A 70 0.71 -3.83 23.60
CA THR A 70 1.18 -2.59 22.89
C THR A 70 2.08 -2.68 21.54
N SER A 71 3.46 -2.58 21.44
CA SER A 71 4.57 -2.73 20.37
C SER A 71 4.95 -1.78 19.14
N ALA A 72 6.26 -1.41 18.90
CA ALA A 72 6.83 -0.57 17.75
C ALA A 72 8.39 -0.75 17.46
N GLU A 73 9.09 -0.32 16.36
CA GLU A 73 10.46 -0.85 15.90
C GLU A 73 11.56 0.11 15.30
N LEU A 74 12.65 -0.33 14.57
CA LEU A 74 13.77 0.56 14.07
C LEU A 74 14.44 0.36 12.66
N TYR A 75 14.77 -0.84 12.11
CA TYR A 75 15.39 -1.21 10.78
C TYR A 75 16.28 -0.24 9.90
N ASP A 76 16.66 -0.61 8.67
CA ASP A 76 17.29 0.21 7.57
C ASP A 76 17.51 -0.62 6.27
N PRO A 77 18.07 -0.02 5.19
CA PRO A 77 19.06 -0.70 4.32
C PRO A 77 20.50 -0.14 4.43
N ALA A 78 20.77 0.78 5.38
CA ALA A 78 22.08 1.41 5.62
C ALA A 78 22.79 0.97 6.93
N SER A 79 22.41 1.42 8.14
CA SER A 79 23.17 1.12 9.38
C SER A 79 22.49 1.40 10.73
N GLY A 80 22.65 0.51 11.72
CA GLY A 80 22.29 0.76 13.14
C GLY A 80 22.26 -0.48 14.05
N THR A 81 21.36 -0.45 15.05
CA THR A 81 21.25 -1.40 16.17
C THR A 81 19.77 -1.77 16.46
N TRP A 82 19.39 -2.99 16.92
CA TRP A 82 18.02 -3.64 16.85
C TRP A 82 16.70 -2.84 17.24
N GLY A 83 16.58 -1.52 17.19
CA GLY A 83 15.67 -0.69 18.03
C GLY A 83 14.14 -0.92 18.04
N VAL A 84 13.46 -0.42 19.10
CA VAL A 84 12.00 -0.36 19.38
C VAL A 84 11.59 1.12 19.62
N THR A 85 10.41 1.62 19.20
CA THR A 85 10.08 3.10 19.25
C THR A 85 8.71 3.66 19.78
N GLY A 86 8.63 3.87 21.11
CA GLY A 86 7.57 4.46 21.97
C GLY A 86 6.12 4.00 21.77
N SER A 87 5.09 4.70 22.30
CA SER A 87 3.78 4.15 22.74
C SER A 87 2.43 4.82 22.37
N LEU A 88 1.54 4.09 21.65
CA LEU A 88 0.06 4.21 21.46
C LEU A 88 -0.71 4.11 22.82
N ASN A 89 -0.07 4.48 23.93
CA ASN A 89 -0.38 4.13 25.32
C ASN A 89 -0.82 2.66 25.53
N ALA A 90 -1.59 2.38 26.57
CA ALA A 90 -1.79 1.06 27.17
C ALA A 90 -2.76 0.13 26.41
N GLY A 91 -3.70 -0.51 27.11
CA GLY A 91 -4.51 -1.59 26.57
C GLY A 91 -5.44 -1.12 25.45
N ARG A 92 -5.14 -1.57 24.22
CA ARG A 92 -5.69 -0.99 22.99
C ARG A 92 -5.45 -1.90 21.79
N TYR A 93 -6.27 -1.81 20.74
CA TYR A 93 -5.93 -2.36 19.42
C TYR A 93 -6.06 -1.38 18.24
N GLY A 94 -5.72 -1.85 17.05
CA GLY A 94 -5.27 -1.04 15.91
C GLY A 94 -5.36 -1.81 14.58
N HIS A 95 -4.77 -1.45 13.42
CA HIS A 95 -4.76 -0.12 12.76
C HIS A 95 -4.25 -0.15 11.28
N SER A 96 -4.13 0.99 10.55
CA SER A 96 -3.32 1.30 9.32
C SER A 96 -3.26 2.84 8.96
N ALA A 97 -2.67 3.33 7.85
CA ALA A 97 -2.12 4.73 7.70
C ALA A 97 -1.73 5.22 6.27
N THR A 98 -0.98 6.36 6.15
CA THR A 98 -0.55 7.07 4.90
C THR A 98 0.74 7.94 5.03
N LEU A 99 1.24 8.58 3.94
CA LEU A 99 2.17 9.73 3.96
C LEU A 99 1.48 11.10 3.73
N LEU A 100 2.00 12.18 4.33
CA LEU A 100 1.40 13.52 4.39
C LEU A 100 2.32 14.66 3.86
N PRO A 101 1.80 15.76 3.32
CA PRO A 101 2.54 17.01 3.06
C PRO A 101 2.82 18.00 4.22
N ASN A 102 3.88 18.80 4.07
CA ASN A 102 4.37 19.88 4.94
C ASN A 102 4.81 19.58 6.40
N GLY A 103 4.12 18.76 7.22
CA GLY A 103 4.65 18.53 8.58
C GLY A 103 3.89 17.75 9.67
N LYS A 104 2.66 17.23 9.43
CA LYS A 104 1.54 17.26 10.40
C LYS A 104 0.49 16.07 10.38
N VAL A 105 0.43 15.11 11.35
CA VAL A 105 -0.38 13.84 11.20
C VAL A 105 -1.04 13.09 12.39
N LEU A 106 -1.92 12.14 11.99
CA LEU A 106 -2.95 11.36 12.69
C LEU A 106 -2.86 9.85 12.47
N VAL A 107 -3.50 9.09 13.38
CA VAL A 107 -3.96 7.71 13.16
C VAL A 107 -5.35 7.43 13.89
N ALA A 108 -6.29 6.53 13.51
CA ALA A 108 -6.85 6.36 12.16
C ALA A 108 -8.24 5.60 11.91
N GLY A 109 -8.94 4.86 12.81
CA GLY A 109 -10.25 4.15 12.50
C GLY A 109 -10.59 2.82 13.25
N GLY A 110 -11.63 2.04 12.90
CA GLY A 110 -11.93 0.65 13.40
C GLY A 110 -12.88 0.40 14.60
N TYR A 111 -13.13 -0.85 15.02
CA TYR A 111 -14.16 -1.25 16.01
C TYR A 111 -13.91 -0.91 17.49
N ASP A 112 -12.75 -1.31 18.03
CA ASP A 112 -12.41 -1.55 19.46
C ASP A 112 -12.40 -3.03 19.85
N SER A 113 -11.55 -3.34 20.84
CA SER A 113 -11.53 -4.54 21.69
C SER A 113 -12.05 -5.84 21.06
N ASN A 114 -13.35 -6.03 21.04
CA ASN A 114 -13.99 -7.34 20.97
C ASN A 114 -14.57 -7.61 19.58
N PHE A 115 -13.84 -7.24 18.53
CA PHE A 115 -14.37 -7.04 17.16
C PHE A 115 -15.54 -6.03 17.10
N ASN A 116 -15.71 -5.23 18.16
CA ASN A 116 -16.96 -4.54 18.44
C ASN A 116 -16.73 -3.25 19.20
N ALA A 117 -17.46 -2.21 18.81
CA ALA A 117 -17.59 -0.98 19.57
C ALA A 117 -18.04 0.24 18.71
N LEU A 118 -17.09 1.12 18.39
CA LEU A 118 -17.18 2.53 18.77
C LEU A 118 -16.91 3.61 17.65
N ALA A 119 -15.78 4.40 17.53
CA ALA A 119 -15.55 5.63 16.65
C ALA A 119 -14.65 6.84 17.13
N SER A 120 -13.36 6.98 16.77
CA SER A 120 -12.41 8.05 17.22
C SER A 120 -11.23 8.47 16.29
N ALA A 121 -10.26 9.28 16.75
CA ALA A 121 -8.94 9.52 16.11
C ALA A 121 -7.93 10.13 17.11
N GLU A 122 -6.60 10.05 16.87
CA GLU A 122 -5.58 10.81 17.64
C GLU A 122 -4.33 11.20 16.80
N LEU A 123 -3.55 12.19 17.28
CA LEU A 123 -2.47 12.92 16.56
C LEU A 123 -1.26 13.19 17.45
N TYR A 124 -0.15 13.51 16.79
CA TYR A 124 0.83 14.51 17.24
C TYR A 124 1.74 14.92 16.08
N ASP A 125 2.44 16.05 16.12
CA ASP A 125 2.33 17.16 17.07
C ASP A 125 3.30 17.29 18.26
N PRO A 126 4.55 16.78 18.24
CA PRO A 126 5.61 17.24 19.14
C PRO A 126 5.98 18.72 18.87
N ALA A 127 5.06 19.62 19.23
CA ALA A 127 5.12 21.07 19.07
C ALA A 127 4.16 21.80 20.03
N SER A 128 3.02 21.20 20.39
CA SER A 128 2.01 21.85 21.24
C SER A 128 2.37 21.85 22.73
N GLY A 129 2.82 20.70 23.26
CA GLY A 129 3.01 20.50 24.70
C GLY A 129 1.73 20.56 25.54
N THR A 130 0.55 20.63 24.90
CA THR A 130 -0.74 20.85 25.59
C THR A 130 -1.35 19.59 26.18
N TRP A 131 -0.94 18.41 25.69
CA TRP A 131 -1.42 17.09 26.14
C TRP A 131 -2.96 16.95 26.18
N ALA A 132 -3.65 17.63 25.25
CA ALA A 132 -5.10 17.84 25.23
C ALA A 132 -5.87 16.80 24.38
N ALA A 133 -7.21 16.91 24.36
CA ALA A 133 -8.14 15.80 24.13
C ALA A 133 -9.15 16.01 22.96
N THR A 134 -10.34 15.41 23.10
CA THR A 134 -11.50 15.46 22.18
C THR A 134 -12.81 15.17 22.93
N GLY A 135 -13.94 15.17 22.23
CA GLY A 135 -15.26 14.77 22.76
C GLY A 135 -16.39 14.93 21.73
N SER A 136 -17.62 14.67 22.18
CA SER A 136 -18.91 14.83 21.45
C SER A 136 -19.05 14.04 20.15
N LEU A 137 -19.98 13.08 20.10
CA LEU A 137 -20.25 12.29 18.88
C LEU A 137 -21.67 11.71 18.81
N ASN A 138 -22.06 11.28 17.60
CA ASN A 138 -23.07 10.24 17.39
C ASN A 138 -22.43 8.84 17.57
N THR A 139 -22.51 7.92 16.59
CA THR A 139 -22.20 6.48 16.81
C THR A 139 -21.34 5.82 15.70
N ALA A 140 -21.76 4.69 15.12
CA ALA A 140 -20.84 3.65 14.64
C ALA A 140 -20.28 3.78 13.19
N ARG A 141 -19.18 3.04 12.94
CA ARG A 141 -18.55 2.69 11.65
C ARG A 141 -17.44 1.63 11.85
N ALA A 142 -16.18 1.76 11.41
CA ALA A 142 -14.96 0.96 11.73
C ALA A 142 -13.85 1.16 10.67
N ARG A 143 -13.38 0.08 10.05
CA ARG A 143 -12.06 -0.10 9.39
C ARG A 143 -11.89 0.57 8.02
N HIS A 144 -10.68 0.89 7.53
CA HIS A 144 -10.47 1.50 6.18
C HIS A 144 -9.01 1.73 5.76
N THR A 145 -8.79 2.13 4.50
CA THR A 145 -7.59 2.82 3.94
C THR A 145 -7.94 4.26 3.51
N ALA A 146 -6.98 5.00 2.98
CA ALA A 146 -6.86 6.45 3.04
C ALA A 146 -5.95 6.95 1.90
N THR A 147 -5.50 8.24 1.91
CA THR A 147 -4.57 8.90 0.93
C THR A 147 -4.30 10.43 1.19
N LEU A 148 -3.39 11.13 0.47
CA LEU A 148 -3.11 12.60 0.57
C LEU A 148 -3.79 13.57 -0.43
N LEU A 149 -3.45 14.89 -0.41
CA LEU A 149 -3.84 15.88 -1.45
C LEU A 149 -2.86 17.07 -1.67
N PRO A 150 -2.84 17.76 -2.85
CA PRO A 150 -2.03 18.97 -3.14
C PRO A 150 -2.76 20.35 -3.07
N ASP A 151 -4.06 20.47 -3.37
CA ASP A 151 -4.81 21.75 -3.44
C ASP A 151 -5.00 22.43 -2.07
N GLY A 152 -5.65 21.74 -1.14
CA GLY A 152 -5.87 22.20 0.22
C GLY A 152 -6.64 21.23 1.12
N ARG A 153 -7.25 20.15 0.57
CA ARG A 153 -8.51 19.57 1.09
C ARG A 153 -8.60 18.02 0.81
N VAL A 154 -9.36 17.16 1.53
CA VAL A 154 -9.31 15.65 1.43
C VAL A 154 -10.63 14.82 1.73
N LEU A 155 -10.69 13.61 2.37
CA LEU A 155 -11.90 12.71 2.46
C LEU A 155 -11.84 11.46 3.41
N VAL A 156 -12.97 10.89 3.90
CA VAL A 156 -13.18 9.51 4.48
C VAL A 156 -14.67 9.06 4.44
N ALA A 157 -15.02 7.75 4.37
CA ALA A 157 -16.36 7.32 3.92
C ALA A 157 -17.02 5.99 4.42
N VAL A 158 -18.02 5.47 3.68
CA VAL A 158 -18.33 4.10 3.18
C VAL A 158 -18.15 2.81 4.06
N GLY A 159 -18.39 1.58 3.50
CA GLY A 159 -18.12 0.23 4.08
C GLY A 159 -19.31 -0.70 4.44
N SER A 160 -19.14 -1.96 4.87
CA SER A 160 -20.15 -2.81 5.55
C SER A 160 -20.33 -2.51 7.04
N ASN A 161 -21.52 -2.26 7.60
CA ASN A 161 -21.67 -1.92 9.05
C ASN A 161 -21.53 -3.11 10.00
N SER A 162 -21.54 -2.78 11.32
CA SER A 162 -21.63 -3.52 12.60
C SER A 162 -21.48 -5.05 12.68
N THR A 163 -21.83 -5.72 11.61
CA THR A 163 -22.37 -7.06 11.48
C THR A 163 -22.29 -7.48 9.98
N SER A 164 -23.23 -7.11 9.07
CA SER A 164 -23.22 -7.09 7.54
C SER A 164 -24.65 -7.00 6.86
N MET A 165 -24.93 -6.14 5.83
CA MET A 165 -26.17 -6.07 4.93
C MET A 165 -26.23 -4.95 3.82
N ALA A 166 -27.00 -3.85 4.03
CA ALA A 166 -27.29 -2.77 3.09
C ALA A 166 -27.86 -1.48 3.76
N LEU A 167 -27.03 -0.47 4.10
CA LEU A 167 -27.45 0.94 4.41
C LEU A 167 -26.33 1.96 4.02
N ALA A 168 -26.53 3.29 4.17
CA ALA A 168 -25.82 4.39 3.46
C ALA A 168 -24.63 5.08 4.19
N SER A 169 -23.70 5.79 3.49
CA SER A 169 -22.80 6.90 3.91
C SER A 169 -21.39 7.10 3.31
N ALA A 170 -20.94 8.34 3.45
CA ALA A 170 -19.63 8.92 3.68
C ALA A 170 -19.81 10.29 4.39
N GLU A 171 -18.71 11.05 4.53
CA GLU A 171 -18.45 12.57 4.57
C GLU A 171 -17.25 14.23 2.34
N LEU A 172 -16.42 15.33 2.43
CA LEU A 172 -15.00 15.42 2.08
C LEU A 172 -14.30 16.20 3.24
N TYR A 173 -13.03 16.60 3.19
CA TYR A 173 -12.28 17.06 4.38
C TYR A 173 -11.07 18.01 4.17
N ASP A 174 -10.22 18.23 5.20
CA ASP A 174 -9.93 19.60 5.58
C ASP A 174 -8.78 19.84 6.60
N PRO A 175 -7.99 20.94 6.43
CA PRO A 175 -7.09 21.52 7.42
C PRO A 175 -7.67 22.69 8.25
N ALA A 176 -8.69 23.41 7.77
CA ALA A 176 -9.21 24.60 8.46
C ALA A 176 -9.83 24.30 9.83
N SER A 177 -10.38 23.09 10.01
CA SER A 177 -11.18 22.67 11.16
C SER A 177 -10.69 21.35 11.78
N GLY A 178 -10.97 20.20 11.15
CA GLY A 178 -11.23 18.97 11.90
C GLY A 178 -12.73 18.67 12.14
N THR A 179 -13.68 19.09 11.26
CA THR A 179 -15.18 18.86 11.29
C THR A 179 -15.87 18.53 9.91
N TRP A 180 -17.18 18.16 9.88
CA TRP A 180 -17.97 17.63 8.71
C TRP A 180 -19.51 17.35 8.97
N ALA A 181 -20.40 17.29 7.93
CA ALA A 181 -21.84 16.88 8.02
C ALA A 181 -22.66 16.57 6.69
N ALA A 182 -23.51 15.49 6.72
CA ALA A 182 -24.79 15.12 6.01
C ALA A 182 -24.93 15.02 4.45
N THR A 183 -25.48 13.90 3.88
CA THR A 183 -25.34 13.53 2.43
C THR A 183 -26.37 12.50 1.85
N GLY A 184 -26.12 11.80 0.70
CA GLY A 184 -27.03 10.81 0.04
C GLY A 184 -26.47 9.83 -1.06
N SER A 185 -25.39 9.08 -0.79
CA SER A 185 -24.97 7.68 -1.17
C SER A 185 -25.24 6.97 -2.50
N LEU A 186 -26.24 7.33 -3.29
CA LEU A 186 -27.06 6.33 -3.99
C LEU A 186 -27.76 5.43 -2.94
N ASN A 187 -27.56 4.10 -2.98
CA ASN A 187 -28.20 3.09 -2.11
C ASN A 187 -27.20 2.40 -1.13
N THR A 188 -26.65 1.19 -1.39
CA THR A 188 -25.97 0.34 -0.34
C THR A 188 -24.73 -0.54 -0.72
N GLY A 189 -24.77 -1.86 -0.45
CA GLY A 189 -23.68 -2.77 0.01
C GLY A 189 -22.32 -2.87 -0.72
N ARG A 190 -21.19 -2.61 -0.02
CA ARG A 190 -19.77 -2.71 -0.49
C ARG A 190 -18.70 -2.27 0.55
N ALA A 191 -17.59 -3.02 0.64
CA ALA A 191 -16.46 -2.83 1.60
C ALA A 191 -15.06 -3.08 0.97
N PHE A 192 -13.95 -2.88 1.72
CA PHE A 192 -12.51 -3.17 1.42
C PHE A 192 -11.98 -2.53 0.11
N HIS A 193 -11.15 -1.49 0.19
CA HIS A 193 -10.90 -0.54 -0.93
C HIS A 193 -9.38 -0.24 -1.13
N THR A 194 -8.94 0.65 -2.03
CA THR A 194 -7.49 1.01 -2.27
C THR A 194 -7.34 2.35 -3.04
N ALA A 195 -6.13 2.84 -3.44
CA ALA A 195 -5.95 4.27 -3.84
C ALA A 195 -4.92 4.68 -4.97
N THR A 196 -4.99 5.95 -5.47
CA THR A 196 -4.58 6.55 -6.80
C THR A 196 -4.02 8.02 -6.75
N LEU A 197 -3.49 8.58 -7.86
CA LEU A 197 -3.34 10.03 -8.27
C LEU A 197 -3.37 10.17 -9.82
N LEU A 198 -3.42 11.39 -10.39
CA LEU A 198 -2.57 11.84 -11.52
C LEU A 198 -2.55 13.38 -11.65
N PRO A 199 -1.55 13.98 -12.32
CA PRO A 199 -1.47 15.43 -12.53
C PRO A 199 -2.72 16.06 -13.17
N ASN A 200 -3.41 15.40 -14.12
CA ASN A 200 -4.70 15.88 -14.66
C ASN A 200 -5.96 15.20 -14.05
N GLY A 201 -5.88 14.78 -12.78
CA GLY A 201 -7.02 14.83 -11.88
C GLY A 201 -8.20 13.87 -12.06
N LYS A 202 -7.94 12.56 -12.25
CA LYS A 202 -8.94 11.49 -12.43
C LYS A 202 -8.75 10.32 -11.42
N VAL A 203 -9.83 9.66 -11.01
CA VAL A 203 -9.83 8.65 -9.91
C VAL A 203 -11.08 7.74 -9.93
N LEU A 204 -11.00 6.41 -9.94
CA LEU A 204 -12.08 5.58 -9.34
C LEU A 204 -11.57 4.29 -8.68
N VAL A 205 -12.41 3.74 -7.79
CA VAL A 205 -12.14 2.69 -6.79
C VAL A 205 -13.45 1.95 -6.53
N ALA A 206 -13.61 0.69 -6.96
CA ALA A 206 -14.78 -0.16 -6.65
C ALA A 206 -14.58 -1.65 -7.03
N GLY A 207 -15.31 -2.59 -6.41
CA GLY A 207 -15.13 -4.06 -6.54
C GLY A 207 -15.45 -4.88 -5.28
N GLY A 208 -15.36 -6.23 -5.30
CA GLY A 208 -15.61 -7.08 -4.12
C GLY A 208 -16.53 -8.32 -4.25
N ARG A 209 -17.20 -8.80 -3.17
CA ARG A 209 -18.25 -9.86 -3.20
C ARG A 209 -19.57 -9.47 -2.51
N ALA A 210 -20.66 -10.21 -2.74
CA ALA A 210 -21.67 -10.40 -1.70
C ALA A 210 -21.65 -11.88 -1.28
N ASN A 211 -22.72 -12.64 -1.47
CA ASN A 211 -22.68 -14.09 -1.33
C ASN A 211 -22.61 -14.87 -2.66
N GLY A 212 -22.86 -14.22 -3.80
CA GLY A 212 -22.70 -14.80 -5.15
C GLY A 212 -23.72 -15.89 -5.49
N ILE A 213 -23.70 -16.43 -6.72
CA ILE A 213 -24.38 -17.67 -7.08
C ILE A 213 -23.55 -18.36 -8.19
N ASN A 214 -24.15 -19.18 -9.06
CA ASN A 214 -23.56 -19.65 -10.33
C ASN A 214 -22.87 -18.53 -11.15
N ASN A 215 -23.42 -17.30 -11.05
CA ASN A 215 -22.68 -16.04 -11.17
C ASN A 215 -23.37 -15.00 -10.26
N GLY A 216 -24.46 -14.35 -10.74
CA GLY A 216 -25.29 -13.42 -9.94
C GLY A 216 -25.27 -11.92 -10.35
N LEU A 217 -25.85 -11.58 -11.51
CA LEU A 217 -26.03 -10.22 -12.07
C LEU A 217 -24.78 -9.32 -12.30
N THR A 218 -24.69 -8.12 -11.71
CA THR A 218 -23.67 -7.06 -11.91
C THR A 218 -23.26 -6.42 -10.56
N SER A 219 -22.32 -5.46 -10.50
CA SER A 219 -21.93 -4.78 -9.22
C SER A 219 -21.09 -3.48 -9.43
N ALA A 220 -20.92 -2.60 -8.41
CA ALA A 220 -20.30 -1.23 -8.43
C ALA A 220 -20.98 -0.22 -9.35
N GLU A 221 -20.67 1.08 -9.26
CA GLU A 221 -20.68 2.13 -10.37
C GLU A 221 -18.53 4.25 -10.79
N LEU A 222 -18.26 5.05 -11.89
CA LEU A 222 -17.46 6.29 -11.87
C LEU A 222 -18.13 7.38 -10.99
N TYR A 223 -17.32 8.30 -10.46
CA TYR A 223 -17.73 9.31 -9.49
C TYR A 223 -17.42 10.74 -9.97
N ASP A 224 -17.58 11.78 -9.18
CA ASP A 224 -16.88 13.05 -9.44
C ASP A 224 -16.22 13.62 -8.19
N PRO A 225 -14.91 13.96 -8.22
CA PRO A 225 -14.35 14.82 -7.18
C PRO A 225 -15.15 16.10 -6.98
N ALA A 226 -15.38 16.83 -8.06
CA ALA A 226 -15.79 18.23 -7.99
C ALA A 226 -17.22 18.40 -7.47
N SER A 227 -18.09 17.40 -7.61
CA SER A 227 -19.48 17.42 -7.18
C SER A 227 -19.83 16.42 -6.08
N GLY A 228 -19.23 15.22 -6.10
CA GLY A 228 -19.72 14.06 -5.38
C GLY A 228 -20.85 13.21 -5.97
N THR A 229 -21.11 13.27 -7.29
CA THR A 229 -22.18 12.52 -8.02
C THR A 229 -21.73 11.22 -8.71
N TRP A 230 -22.69 10.35 -9.10
CA TRP A 230 -22.52 8.98 -9.67
C TRP A 230 -23.88 8.46 -10.29
N ALA A 231 -23.96 8.09 -11.58
CA ALA A 231 -25.08 7.35 -12.27
C ALA A 231 -24.84 6.87 -13.75
N ALA A 232 -25.34 5.68 -14.13
CA ALA A 232 -25.69 5.14 -15.49
C ALA A 232 -24.58 4.59 -16.46
N THR A 233 -24.85 3.45 -17.14
CA THR A 233 -23.86 2.34 -17.25
C THR A 233 -23.77 1.50 -18.57
N GLY A 234 -22.62 0.81 -18.82
CA GLY A 234 -22.35 -0.20 -19.88
C GLY A 234 -20.88 -0.71 -20.07
N SER A 235 -20.54 -2.03 -19.94
CA SER A 235 -19.16 -2.64 -20.06
C SER A 235 -19.03 -4.21 -19.97
N LEU A 236 -17.97 -4.81 -19.35
CA LEU A 236 -17.76 -6.26 -19.17
C LEU A 236 -18.19 -6.82 -17.77
N ASN A 237 -17.87 -8.10 -17.44
CA ASN A 237 -18.29 -8.80 -16.20
C ASN A 237 -17.49 -10.08 -15.80
N THR A 238 -17.89 -11.27 -16.26
CA THR A 238 -18.03 -12.50 -15.42
C THR A 238 -17.02 -12.74 -14.27
N GLY A 239 -17.59 -12.87 -13.07
CA GLY A 239 -17.03 -13.53 -11.87
C GLY A 239 -15.71 -12.97 -11.33
N ARG A 240 -15.73 -12.20 -10.24
CA ARG A 240 -14.54 -11.83 -9.44
C ARG A 240 -14.85 -11.12 -8.12
N GLN A 241 -13.81 -10.88 -7.32
CA GLN A 241 -13.76 -9.76 -6.36
C GLN A 241 -12.83 -8.64 -6.96
N GLN A 242 -11.82 -7.98 -6.37
CA GLN A 242 -11.02 -8.37 -5.22
C GLN A 242 -10.01 -7.32 -4.61
N HIS A 243 -9.70 -6.11 -5.14
CA HIS A 243 -8.41 -5.80 -5.94
C HIS A 243 -7.76 -4.42 -5.43
N THR A 244 -6.80 -3.56 -5.93
CA THR A 244 -5.79 -3.24 -7.03
C THR A 244 -5.97 -3.06 -8.57
N ALA A 245 -5.48 -1.94 -9.09
CA ALA A 245 -4.76 -2.00 -10.36
C ALA A 245 -3.32 -1.49 -10.16
N THR A 246 -2.37 -2.41 -10.04
CA THR A 246 -0.99 -2.13 -9.60
C THR A 246 -0.11 -1.65 -10.74
N LEU A 247 -0.35 -0.40 -11.09
CA LEU A 247 -0.26 0.23 -12.40
C LEU A 247 1.12 0.88 -12.64
N LEU A 248 1.34 1.44 -13.82
CA LEU A 248 2.46 2.35 -14.07
C LEU A 248 2.13 3.45 -15.12
N PRO A 249 2.72 4.67 -15.07
CA PRO A 249 2.39 5.74 -16.01
C PRO A 249 2.82 5.57 -17.49
N ASN A 250 2.03 4.79 -18.24
CA ASN A 250 1.15 5.49 -19.19
C ASN A 250 -0.32 5.47 -18.74
N GLY A 251 -0.65 4.82 -17.61
CA GLY A 251 -1.98 4.88 -16.98
C GLY A 251 -3.01 3.92 -17.60
N LYS A 252 -2.55 2.77 -18.08
CA LYS A 252 -3.28 1.71 -18.85
C LYS A 252 -3.61 0.64 -17.77
N VAL A 253 -4.85 0.23 -17.49
CA VAL A 253 -5.22 -0.29 -16.13
C VAL A 253 -5.88 -1.70 -16.12
N LEU A 254 -5.82 -2.57 -15.08
CA LEU A 254 -6.17 -4.02 -15.16
C LEU A 254 -7.16 -4.65 -14.10
N ILE A 255 -7.93 -5.69 -14.49
CA ILE A 255 -8.69 -6.67 -13.65
C ILE A 255 -8.29 -8.18 -13.89
N ALA A 256 -7.57 -8.87 -12.96
CA ALA A 256 -7.15 -10.29 -13.12
C ALA A 256 -7.88 -11.28 -12.19
N GLY A 257 -7.18 -12.11 -11.39
CA GLY A 257 -7.61 -12.47 -10.03
C GLY A 257 -7.69 -13.95 -9.62
N GLY A 258 -7.98 -14.14 -8.33
CA GLY A 258 -7.71 -15.29 -7.45
C GLY A 258 -8.77 -16.34 -7.10
N TYR A 259 -8.82 -16.71 -5.82
CA TYR A 259 -9.25 -18.04 -5.38
C TYR A 259 -10.71 -18.44 -5.72
N ASN A 260 -10.90 -19.66 -6.27
CA ASN A 260 -12.19 -20.39 -6.19
C ASN A 260 -12.12 -21.91 -6.57
N GLY A 261 -11.16 -22.39 -7.38
CA GLY A 261 -11.08 -23.83 -7.78
C GLY A 261 -9.83 -24.40 -8.51
N GLY A 262 -9.22 -23.69 -9.48
CA GLY A 262 -7.96 -24.08 -10.18
C GLY A 262 -7.82 -23.65 -11.68
N ALA A 263 -6.60 -23.47 -12.15
CA ALA A 263 -6.20 -23.27 -13.56
C ALA A 263 -6.48 -21.94 -14.28
N LEU A 264 -7.39 -21.08 -13.81
CA LEU A 264 -7.43 -19.67 -14.26
C LEU A 264 -6.77 -18.78 -13.21
N ALA A 265 -6.54 -17.50 -13.52
CA ALA A 265 -5.22 -16.89 -13.27
C ALA A 265 -5.10 -15.37 -13.47
N SER A 266 -6.17 -14.74 -13.96
CA SER A 266 -6.04 -14.19 -15.31
C SER A 266 -6.89 -12.95 -15.61
N ALA A 267 -6.47 -12.17 -16.61
CA ALA A 267 -6.82 -10.80 -16.96
C ALA A 267 -6.88 -10.65 -18.50
N GLU A 268 -7.18 -9.51 -19.13
CA GLU A 268 -6.70 -8.15 -18.82
C GLU A 268 -6.26 -7.47 -20.14
N LEU A 269 -6.63 -6.21 -20.36
CA LEU A 269 -6.16 -5.15 -21.29
C LEU A 269 -7.25 -3.90 -21.09
N TYR A 270 -7.31 -1.88 -19.87
CA TYR A 270 -7.99 -0.47 -19.78
C TYR A 270 -7.22 0.62 -20.59
N ASP A 271 -7.73 0.93 -21.79
CA ASP A 271 -7.36 1.99 -22.75
C ASP A 271 -7.66 3.43 -22.26
N PRO A 272 -6.66 4.20 -21.78
CA PRO A 272 -6.68 5.06 -20.58
C PRO A 272 -7.77 6.14 -20.43
N ALA A 273 -8.68 6.29 -21.39
CA ALA A 273 -9.73 7.30 -21.48
C ALA A 273 -11.12 6.74 -21.92
N SER A 274 -11.28 5.49 -22.39
CA SER A 274 -12.38 5.12 -23.31
C SER A 274 -13.70 4.57 -22.71
N GLU A 275 -13.73 4.32 -21.40
CA GLU A 275 -14.75 3.55 -20.63
C GLU A 275 -15.02 2.11 -21.14
N THR A 276 -14.33 1.58 -22.19
CA THR A 276 -14.78 0.51 -23.13
C THR A 276 -13.78 -0.63 -23.50
N TRP A 277 -14.27 -1.83 -23.93
CA TRP A 277 -13.60 -3.16 -23.71
C TRP A 277 -13.82 -4.28 -24.78
N THR A 278 -13.15 -5.45 -24.64
CA THR A 278 -13.26 -6.79 -25.33
C THR A 278 -12.31 -7.80 -24.60
N ALA A 279 -12.38 -9.14 -24.77
CA ALA A 279 -11.69 -10.15 -23.89
C ALA A 279 -11.09 -11.42 -24.58
N THR A 280 -10.13 -12.16 -23.94
CA THR A 280 -9.63 -13.52 -24.36
C THR A 280 -8.93 -14.44 -23.29
N GLY A 281 -7.58 -14.60 -23.26
CA GLY A 281 -6.76 -15.73 -22.71
C GLY A 281 -6.47 -15.92 -21.17
N SER A 282 -5.27 -16.43 -20.78
CA SER A 282 -4.85 -16.72 -19.37
C SER A 282 -3.33 -17.00 -19.12
N LEU A 283 -2.86 -16.91 -17.85
CA LEU A 283 -1.44 -17.07 -17.37
C LEU A 283 -1.16 -18.31 -16.47
N ASN A 284 -0.12 -18.30 -15.58
CA ASN A 284 0.45 -19.47 -14.85
C ASN A 284 -0.45 -20.19 -13.79
N THR A 285 -1.68 -20.57 -14.14
CA THR A 285 -2.51 -21.63 -13.50
C THR A 285 -3.05 -21.34 -12.08
N GLY A 286 -2.52 -20.32 -11.38
CA GLY A 286 -3.27 -19.47 -10.44
C GLY A 286 -3.06 -19.54 -8.91
N ARG A 287 -2.55 -18.46 -8.28
CA ARG A 287 -2.39 -18.30 -6.79
C ARG A 287 -3.67 -17.90 -6.06
N SER A 288 -3.74 -17.99 -4.73
CA SER A 288 -4.95 -17.58 -3.99
C SER A 288 -5.25 -16.07 -4.11
N TYR A 289 -4.63 -15.18 -3.33
CA TYR A 289 -4.87 -13.73 -3.28
C TYR A 289 -3.55 -12.92 -3.00
N HIS A 290 -3.30 -11.69 -3.50
CA HIS A 290 -1.87 -11.13 -3.64
C HIS A 290 -1.14 -7.82 -4.06
N THR A 291 0.00 -7.36 -4.69
CA THR A 291 0.51 -5.99 -4.93
C THR A 291 1.46 -5.95 -6.13
N ALA A 292 2.18 -4.85 -6.30
CA ALA A 292 3.42 -4.72 -7.05
C ALA A 292 4.32 -3.74 -6.28
N THR A 293 5.27 -3.06 -6.94
CA THR A 293 6.22 -2.07 -6.38
C THR A 293 7.00 -1.47 -7.57
N LEU A 294 7.49 -0.22 -7.51
CA LEU A 294 8.11 0.45 -8.68
C LEU A 294 9.30 -0.35 -9.31
N LEU A 295 9.57 -0.07 -10.59
CA LEU A 295 10.66 -0.61 -11.43
C LEU A 295 10.94 0.41 -12.57
N PRO A 296 12.04 1.19 -12.52
CA PRO A 296 12.41 2.20 -13.53
C PRO A 296 12.39 1.72 -15.00
N ASP A 297 13.13 0.67 -15.34
CA ASP A 297 13.15 0.08 -16.69
C ASP A 297 11.86 -0.69 -17.09
N GLY A 298 10.92 -0.84 -16.15
CA GLY A 298 9.53 -1.25 -16.37
C GLY A 298 9.29 -2.74 -16.69
N LYS A 299 8.81 -3.51 -15.70
CA LYS A 299 8.16 -4.86 -15.70
C LYS A 299 7.50 -5.14 -14.31
N VAL A 300 6.97 -6.34 -13.97
CA VAL A 300 6.10 -6.55 -12.76
C VAL A 300 6.08 -7.97 -12.10
N LEU A 301 6.06 -8.13 -10.76
CA LEU A 301 6.28 -9.42 -10.03
C LEU A 301 5.07 -10.32 -9.72
N VAL A 302 5.28 -11.65 -9.80
CA VAL A 302 4.45 -12.72 -9.19
C VAL A 302 5.29 -13.57 -8.20
N ALA A 303 4.72 -14.18 -7.16
CA ALA A 303 5.56 -14.83 -6.13
C ALA A 303 4.85 -15.92 -5.31
N GLY A 304 5.63 -16.80 -4.66
CA GLY A 304 5.40 -18.14 -4.07
C GLY A 304 4.05 -18.55 -3.46
N GLY A 305 4.00 -19.62 -2.66
CA GLY A 305 2.73 -20.07 -2.12
C GLY A 305 2.70 -21.44 -1.45
N SER A 306 2.05 -22.41 -2.10
CA SER A 306 1.30 -23.47 -1.42
C SER A 306 0.52 -24.43 -2.31
N ASP A 307 -0.04 -25.44 -1.66
CA ASP A 307 -1.40 -25.98 -1.88
C ASP A 307 -2.53 -24.93 -1.62
N SER A 308 -3.76 -25.32 -1.25
CA SER A 308 -4.97 -24.51 -1.57
C SER A 308 -5.66 -23.76 -0.42
N ASN A 309 -5.26 -23.95 0.84
CA ASN A 309 -6.10 -23.70 2.04
C ASN A 309 -5.38 -22.94 3.19
N PHE A 310 -4.25 -22.24 2.94
CA PHE A 310 -3.46 -21.34 3.83
C PHE A 310 -2.02 -21.53 4.63
N ASN A 311 -0.89 -22.36 4.76
CA ASN A 311 0.17 -23.46 4.34
C ASN A 311 1.32 -23.38 3.24
N PRO A 312 2.63 -23.55 3.54
CA PRO A 312 3.77 -23.64 2.58
C PRO A 312 3.72 -24.52 1.31
N SER A 313 4.28 -23.98 0.21
CA SER A 313 5.07 -24.64 -0.87
C SER A 313 5.79 -23.57 -1.74
N ALA A 314 6.84 -23.94 -2.49
CA ALA A 314 7.87 -22.97 -2.91
C ALA A 314 8.06 -22.83 -4.45
N SER A 315 7.52 -21.78 -5.12
CA SER A 315 7.87 -21.41 -6.52
C SER A 315 7.36 -20.03 -7.01
N ALA A 316 8.23 -19.13 -7.52
CA ALA A 316 7.90 -17.72 -7.83
C ALA A 316 8.06 -17.32 -9.32
N GLU A 317 7.64 -16.10 -9.73
CA GLU A 317 7.23 -15.87 -11.14
C GLU A 317 7.16 -14.39 -11.67
N LEU A 318 7.09 -14.07 -12.97
CA LEU A 318 7.31 -12.69 -13.50
C LEU A 318 6.28 -12.22 -14.60
N TYR A 319 6.08 -10.90 -14.78
CA TYR A 319 5.18 -10.18 -15.75
C TYR A 319 5.87 -8.89 -16.32
N ASP A 320 5.30 -8.15 -17.29
CA ASP A 320 5.91 -7.03 -18.05
C ASP A 320 5.02 -5.78 -18.33
N GLN A 321 5.64 -4.60 -18.24
CA GLN A 321 5.24 -3.23 -18.60
C GLN A 321 4.87 -3.01 -20.08
N ALA A 322 5.56 -3.65 -21.01
CA ALA A 322 5.59 -3.33 -22.43
C ALA A 322 4.90 -4.38 -23.30
N SER A 323 5.06 -5.67 -23.00
CA SER A 323 4.47 -6.77 -23.79
C SER A 323 3.08 -7.18 -23.31
N GLY A 324 2.82 -7.10 -22.00
CA GLY A 324 1.69 -7.78 -21.42
C GLY A 324 1.90 -9.30 -21.31
N THR A 325 3.16 -9.75 -21.15
CA THR A 325 3.54 -11.16 -20.93
C THR A 325 4.70 -11.36 -19.93
N TRP A 326 5.14 -12.62 -19.75
CA TRP A 326 6.51 -13.08 -19.38
C TRP A 326 7.13 -12.69 -18.01
N ALA A 327 7.73 -13.61 -17.24
CA ALA A 327 7.64 -15.08 -17.32
C ALA A 327 7.58 -15.74 -15.92
N VAL A 328 8.69 -16.20 -15.31
CA VAL A 328 8.65 -17.06 -14.08
C VAL A 328 9.95 -16.94 -13.24
N THR A 329 10.22 -17.87 -12.29
CA THR A 329 11.42 -18.73 -12.35
C THR A 329 11.07 -20.21 -12.43
N GLY A 330 10.26 -20.71 -11.48
CA GLY A 330 10.32 -22.10 -11.05
C GLY A 330 10.40 -22.19 -9.53
N SER A 331 11.11 -23.17 -8.99
CA SER A 331 11.18 -23.46 -7.55
C SER A 331 11.82 -22.38 -6.67
N LEU A 332 11.33 -22.26 -5.44
CA LEU A 332 12.03 -21.62 -4.32
C LEU A 332 12.40 -22.67 -3.25
N ASN A 333 12.98 -22.24 -2.12
CA ASN A 333 13.25 -23.11 -0.96
C ASN A 333 12.04 -23.29 -0.04
N THR A 334 11.37 -22.20 0.35
CA THR A 334 10.13 -22.18 1.16
C THR A 334 9.17 -21.06 0.69
N ALA A 335 8.35 -20.45 1.57
CA ALA A 335 7.21 -19.63 1.16
C ALA A 335 6.99 -18.37 2.02
N ARG A 336 7.68 -17.27 1.68
CA ARG A 336 7.49 -15.91 2.23
C ARG A 336 6.04 -15.52 2.17
N VAL A 337 5.37 -15.63 3.29
CA VAL A 337 3.91 -15.53 3.37
C VAL A 337 3.61 -15.31 4.87
N LYS A 338 3.14 -14.16 5.39
CA LYS A 338 2.70 -12.84 4.87
C LYS A 338 3.66 -11.96 4.06
N HIS A 339 3.11 -10.82 3.66
CA HIS A 339 3.77 -9.71 2.97
C HIS A 339 4.56 -8.77 3.89
N THR A 340 5.66 -8.29 3.33
CA THR A 340 5.91 -6.85 3.17
C THR A 340 6.38 -6.64 1.75
N ALA A 341 6.04 -5.51 1.14
CA ALA A 341 6.78 -4.99 0.00
C ALA A 341 7.18 -3.54 0.27
N THR A 342 8.33 -3.33 0.91
CA THR A 342 8.83 -2.01 1.33
C THR A 342 9.79 -1.37 0.33
N LEU A 343 9.50 -0.12 -0.03
CA LEU A 343 10.45 0.97 -0.36
C LEU A 343 11.83 0.76 0.28
N LEU A 344 12.85 0.36 -0.51
CA LEU A 344 14.25 0.68 -0.18
C LEU A 344 14.86 1.50 -1.33
N PRO A 345 15.47 2.67 -1.06
CA PRO A 345 16.00 3.57 -2.10
C PRO A 345 16.99 2.92 -3.07
N ASN A 346 17.72 1.90 -2.60
CA ASN A 346 18.71 1.16 -3.38
C ASN A 346 18.13 0.28 -4.51
N GLY A 347 16.80 0.19 -4.62
CA GLY A 347 16.17 -0.63 -5.64
C GLY A 347 15.75 -2.02 -5.19
N LYS A 348 16.07 -2.42 -3.96
CA LYS A 348 15.61 -3.68 -3.37
C LYS A 348 14.32 -3.46 -2.58
N VAL A 349 13.55 -4.51 -2.34
CA VAL A 349 12.34 -4.44 -1.52
C VAL A 349 12.62 -5.13 -0.21
N LEU A 350 12.26 -4.53 0.92
CA LEU A 350 12.22 -5.27 2.19
C LEU A 350 10.95 -6.14 2.21
N VAL A 351 11.17 -7.45 2.37
CA VAL A 351 10.23 -8.53 2.10
C VAL A 351 10.02 -9.35 3.36
N ALA A 352 9.11 -8.93 4.22
CA ALA A 352 9.29 -9.06 5.65
C ALA A 352 8.12 -9.66 6.43
N GLY A 353 8.47 -10.58 7.32
CA GLY A 353 7.52 -11.34 8.12
C GLY A 353 6.86 -12.42 7.29
N GLY A 354 6.51 -13.51 7.95
CA GLY A 354 5.62 -14.52 7.43
C GLY A 354 5.31 -15.56 8.49
N SER A 355 5.70 -16.81 8.30
CA SER A 355 5.24 -17.89 9.17
C SER A 355 6.15 -19.14 9.22
N ASN A 356 5.70 -20.16 9.95
CA ASN A 356 5.87 -21.61 9.76
C ASN A 356 4.64 -22.30 10.41
N GLY A 357 3.45 -22.14 9.80
CA GLY A 357 2.17 -22.57 10.42
C GLY A 357 1.63 -21.60 11.49
N GLY A 358 2.02 -20.33 11.42
CA GLY A 358 1.94 -19.33 12.49
C GLY A 358 3.17 -18.43 12.39
N ALA A 359 3.13 -17.21 12.92
CA ALA A 359 4.23 -16.23 12.86
C ALA A 359 5.62 -16.85 13.17
N LEU A 360 6.57 -16.88 12.22
CA LEU A 360 7.88 -17.57 12.40
C LEU A 360 9.01 -16.91 11.57
N THR A 361 10.15 -17.59 11.35
CA THR A 361 11.46 -16.92 11.22
C THR A 361 11.91 -16.44 9.84
N SER A 362 11.38 -15.31 9.32
CA SER A 362 12.11 -14.48 8.33
C SER A 362 11.54 -13.10 7.94
N ALA A 363 12.43 -12.31 7.32
CA ALA A 363 12.25 -11.07 6.58
C ALA A 363 13.51 -10.81 5.72
N GLU A 364 13.33 -10.40 4.46
CA GLU A 364 14.18 -10.76 3.32
C GLU A 364 14.26 -9.63 2.24
N LEU A 365 15.02 -9.82 1.14
CA LEU A 365 15.17 -8.97 -0.07
C LEU A 365 15.07 -9.89 -1.31
N TYR A 366 15.17 -9.31 -2.50
CA TYR A 366 15.87 -9.88 -3.67
C TYR A 366 16.61 -8.70 -4.33
N ASP A 367 17.44 -8.95 -5.34
CA ASP A 367 18.14 -7.91 -6.09
C ASP A 367 17.57 -7.66 -7.50
N PRO A 368 17.03 -6.45 -7.82
CA PRO A 368 16.81 -5.91 -9.17
C PRO A 368 17.18 -6.74 -10.40
N THR A 369 17.80 -6.15 -11.42
CA THR A 369 19.15 -6.56 -11.88
C THR A 369 19.29 -8.04 -12.23
N ASN A 370 19.28 -8.94 -11.26
CA ASN A 370 19.81 -10.30 -11.44
C ASN A 370 19.00 -11.41 -10.75
N GLY A 371 18.30 -11.11 -9.64
CA GLY A 371 17.56 -12.08 -8.83
C GLY A 371 18.34 -13.34 -8.38
N THR A 372 19.33 -13.32 -7.47
CA THR A 372 20.18 -14.51 -7.11
C THR A 372 20.54 -14.75 -5.62
N TRP A 373 19.75 -15.59 -4.94
CA TRP A 373 19.98 -16.31 -3.66
C TRP A 373 21.08 -15.85 -2.66
N THR A 374 20.69 -15.12 -1.60
CA THR A 374 21.39 -15.01 -0.29
C THR A 374 20.43 -14.44 0.78
N ALA A 375 20.44 -14.92 2.03
CA ALA A 375 19.64 -14.39 3.18
C ALA A 375 20.47 -13.35 3.99
N THR A 376 20.40 -13.27 5.33
CA THR A 376 21.50 -12.77 6.24
C THR A 376 21.10 -12.94 7.73
N GLY A 377 21.04 -11.88 8.55
CA GLY A 377 20.58 -11.87 9.96
C GLY A 377 19.09 -12.24 10.15
N SER A 378 18.46 -11.97 11.30
CA SER A 378 17.08 -12.46 11.50
C SER A 378 16.23 -11.76 12.57
N LEU A 379 15.30 -12.52 13.16
CA LEU A 379 14.34 -12.07 14.14
C LEU A 379 14.90 -12.15 15.56
N ASN A 380 14.51 -11.16 16.36
CA ASN A 380 14.27 -11.26 17.79
C ASN A 380 13.04 -12.16 18.07
N THR A 381 13.03 -13.38 17.50
CA THR A 381 12.02 -14.46 17.51
C THR A 381 10.72 -14.24 16.70
N ALA A 382 10.38 -15.16 15.78
CA ALA A 382 9.05 -15.51 15.21
C ALA A 382 7.98 -14.44 14.74
N ARG A 383 7.81 -14.12 13.42
CA ARG A 383 6.81 -13.09 12.98
C ARG A 383 6.20 -13.06 11.56
N GLU A 384 5.21 -12.15 11.35
CA GLU A 384 4.49 -11.78 10.10
C GLU A 384 4.53 -10.24 9.75
N TRP A 385 3.72 -9.76 8.78
CA TRP A 385 3.25 -8.35 8.55
C TRP A 385 4.24 -7.16 8.58
N HIS A 386 4.57 -6.50 7.46
CA HIS A 386 5.04 -5.08 7.47
C HIS A 386 4.82 -4.33 6.13
N THR A 387 5.10 -3.02 6.00
CA THR A 387 5.27 -2.31 4.67
C THR A 387 6.17 -1.04 4.62
N ALA A 388 6.69 -0.57 5.76
CA ALA A 388 7.52 0.64 6.00
C ALA A 388 7.05 2.04 5.48
N THR A 389 7.75 3.07 5.98
CA THR A 389 7.41 4.51 5.90
C THR A 389 8.69 5.34 5.70
N LEU A 390 9.60 4.86 4.83
CA LEU A 390 11.06 5.16 4.75
C LEU A 390 11.43 6.64 4.61
N LEU A 391 11.40 7.42 5.71
CA LEU A 391 11.88 8.81 5.72
C LEU A 391 13.31 8.85 5.12
N PRO A 392 13.56 9.89 4.34
CA PRO A 392 15.09 10.05 3.08
C PRO A 392 16.55 9.68 3.39
N ASN A 393 16.82 8.80 4.33
CA ASN A 393 18.19 8.30 4.54
C ASN A 393 18.18 6.84 4.98
N GLY A 394 17.28 6.05 4.40
CA GLY A 394 17.21 4.60 4.58
C GLY A 394 16.57 4.16 5.89
N LYS A 395 16.89 4.84 6.99
CA LYS A 395 16.59 4.43 8.36
C LYS A 395 15.15 3.96 8.49
N VAL A 396 15.04 2.70 8.88
CA VAL A 396 13.83 1.93 9.16
C VAL A 396 12.96 2.58 10.25
N LEU A 397 12.01 1.79 10.80
CA LEU A 397 11.18 1.92 12.02
C LEU A 397 9.93 0.98 11.86
N VAL A 398 10.12 -0.18 11.21
CA VAL A 398 9.06 -1.00 10.55
C VAL A 398 8.54 -2.11 11.47
N ALA A 399 7.27 -2.04 11.91
CA ALA A 399 7.07 -2.13 13.35
C ALA A 399 5.78 -2.71 13.97
N GLY A 400 5.88 -3.45 15.09
CA GLY A 400 4.76 -3.93 15.92
C GLY A 400 4.86 -5.39 16.42
N GLY A 401 3.75 -6.11 16.62
CA GLY A 401 3.75 -7.58 16.85
C GLY A 401 2.45 -8.25 17.31
N GLY A 402 1.94 -9.21 16.51
CA GLY A 402 0.95 -10.24 16.85
C GLY A 402 1.41 -11.67 16.55
N ASP A 403 1.85 -12.39 17.57
CA ASP A 403 2.47 -13.72 17.48
C ASP A 403 1.48 -14.83 17.05
N SER A 404 2.02 -16.04 16.93
CA SER A 404 1.31 -17.27 16.57
C SER A 404 0.12 -17.60 17.48
N ASN A 405 0.09 -17.10 18.72
CA ASN A 405 -0.99 -17.33 19.70
C ASN A 405 -2.08 -16.26 19.70
N PHE A 406 -1.92 -15.15 18.98
CA PHE A 406 -2.84 -14.02 19.05
C PHE A 406 -2.99 -13.44 20.49
N SER A 407 -1.96 -13.44 21.36
CA SER A 407 -2.00 -12.72 22.66
C SER A 407 -0.64 -12.41 23.31
N ALA A 408 -0.48 -11.17 23.82
CA ALA A 408 0.69 -10.58 24.51
C ALA A 408 2.01 -10.51 23.71
N LEU A 409 2.72 -9.38 23.72
CA LEU A 409 4.05 -9.27 23.09
C LEU A 409 4.96 -8.16 23.67
N ALA A 410 6.09 -7.82 23.01
CA ALA A 410 7.10 -6.84 23.48
C ALA A 410 8.04 -6.27 22.37
N SER A 411 7.52 -5.87 21.20
CA SER A 411 8.22 -6.26 19.95
C SER A 411 8.95 -5.22 19.08
N ALA A 412 10.29 -5.43 18.88
CA ALA A 412 11.11 -4.89 17.77
C ALA A 412 12.44 -5.46 17.25
N GLU A 413 12.77 -5.08 16.01
CA GLU A 413 14.10 -5.13 15.39
C GLU A 413 14.58 -3.85 14.68
N LEU A 414 15.90 -3.84 14.47
CA LEU A 414 16.58 -3.39 13.27
C LEU A 414 17.52 -4.47 12.76
N TYR A 415 17.43 -4.80 11.47
CA TYR A 415 18.58 -5.18 10.64
C TYR A 415 18.69 -4.06 9.57
N ASP A 416 19.81 -4.00 8.86
CA ASP A 416 20.05 -2.96 7.85
C ASP A 416 20.42 -3.54 6.47
N PRO A 417 20.04 -4.81 6.17
CA PRO A 417 20.60 -5.72 5.16
C PRO A 417 22.12 -5.73 4.87
N ALA A 418 22.73 -4.60 4.52
CA ALA A 418 24.18 -4.41 4.48
C ALA A 418 24.81 -4.24 5.88
N SER A 419 24.00 -3.96 6.90
CA SER A 419 24.40 -3.91 8.32
C SER A 419 23.36 -4.63 9.24
N GLY A 420 23.63 -4.68 10.57
CA GLY A 420 22.66 -4.95 11.65
C GLY A 420 23.30 -5.26 13.02
N THR A 421 23.06 -4.44 14.08
CA THR A 421 23.95 -4.43 15.28
C THR A 421 23.31 -4.19 16.70
N TRP A 422 22.31 -4.96 17.14
CA TRP A 422 21.84 -5.13 18.56
C TRP A 422 21.46 -3.91 19.47
N ALA A 423 20.15 -3.70 19.74
CA ALA A 423 19.64 -2.73 20.75
C ALA A 423 18.18 -2.89 21.27
N ALA A 424 17.14 -2.91 20.42
CA ALA A 424 15.71 -2.84 20.80
C ALA A 424 15.30 -1.56 21.60
N THR A 425 14.80 -1.64 22.85
CA THR A 425 14.33 -0.51 23.72
C THR A 425 12.83 -0.07 23.74
N ALA A 426 12.38 1.06 23.16
CA ALA A 426 11.08 1.68 23.46
C ALA A 426 9.84 1.04 22.79
N THR A 427 9.18 0.08 23.43
CA THR A 427 7.89 -0.44 22.93
C THR A 427 6.82 0.63 22.99
N LEU A 428 5.73 0.44 22.24
CA LEU A 428 4.46 0.76 22.90
C LEU A 428 4.40 -0.30 24.00
N ASN A 429 4.46 0.04 25.30
CA ASN A 429 4.53 -0.74 26.57
C ASN A 429 4.67 -2.32 26.66
N THR A 430 4.80 -3.14 25.59
CA THR A 430 4.55 -4.61 25.37
C THR A 430 4.15 -4.87 23.88
N GLY A 431 3.03 -5.56 23.51
CA GLY A 431 2.57 -5.84 22.11
C GLY A 431 1.04 -6.07 21.86
N ARG A 432 0.43 -5.44 20.82
CA ARG A 432 -1.05 -5.31 20.61
C ARG A 432 -1.56 -5.74 19.24
N TYR A 433 -2.83 -6.16 19.17
CA TYR A 433 -3.53 -6.52 17.93
C TYR A 433 -3.63 -5.47 16.78
N TYR A 434 -3.27 -5.92 15.56
CA TYR A 434 -3.23 -5.26 14.23
C TYR A 434 -2.48 -3.88 14.17
N HIS A 435 -2.14 -3.29 12.99
CA HIS A 435 -0.83 -2.57 12.83
C HIS A 435 -0.73 -1.28 11.94
N THR A 436 0.00 -0.20 12.34
CA THR A 436 0.03 1.13 11.63
C THR A 436 1.15 2.16 11.97
N ALA A 437 1.40 3.19 11.12
CA ALA A 437 1.78 4.59 11.46
C ALA A 437 1.84 5.55 10.24
N THR A 438 1.72 6.88 10.46
CA THR A 438 1.58 7.94 9.42
C THR A 438 2.71 8.99 9.45
N LEU A 439 3.14 9.56 8.31
CA LEU A 439 4.23 10.55 8.19
C LEU A 439 3.98 11.95 8.81
N LEU A 440 4.85 12.48 9.69
CA LEU A 440 4.95 13.92 10.02
C LEU A 440 6.16 14.53 9.23
N PRO A 441 6.03 15.28 8.12
CA PRO A 441 7.22 15.77 7.36
C PRO A 441 8.19 16.70 8.09
N SER A 442 7.91 17.08 9.34
CA SER A 442 8.82 17.75 10.27
C SER A 442 9.93 16.82 10.81
N GLY A 443 10.43 15.90 9.97
CA GLY A 443 11.32 14.78 10.33
C GLY A 443 10.65 13.61 11.10
N LYS A 444 9.38 13.81 11.43
CA LYS A 444 8.39 13.09 12.25
C LYS A 444 7.76 11.79 11.71
N VAL A 445 7.13 10.95 12.53
CA VAL A 445 6.04 9.99 12.15
C VAL A 445 5.07 9.81 13.38
N ILE A 446 3.85 9.26 13.24
CA ILE A 446 2.80 9.19 14.31
C ILE A 446 2.01 7.86 14.39
N VAL A 447 1.45 7.55 15.57
CA VAL A 447 0.52 6.41 15.77
C VAL A 447 -0.58 6.66 16.84
N ALA A 448 -1.75 6.00 16.73
CA ALA A 448 -2.97 6.22 17.54
C ALA A 448 -4.06 5.12 17.37
N GLY A 449 -5.02 4.91 18.29
CA GLY A 449 -5.83 3.66 18.26
C GLY A 449 -7.00 3.52 19.26
N GLY A 450 -7.46 2.29 19.53
CA GLY A 450 -8.63 1.99 20.39
C GLY A 450 -8.35 1.59 21.84
N GLY A 451 -8.89 0.44 22.26
CA GLY A 451 -9.09 -0.04 23.63
C GLY A 451 -8.92 -1.56 23.80
N PHE A 452 -8.82 -2.02 25.06
CA PHE A 452 -8.13 -3.27 25.44
C PHE A 452 -8.87 -4.57 25.13
N PHE A 453 -10.01 -4.78 25.78
CA PHE A 453 -10.87 -5.96 25.76
C PHE A 453 -12.28 -5.60 26.29
N GLY A 454 -12.62 -4.30 26.23
CA GLY A 454 -13.81 -3.69 26.83
C GLY A 454 -13.87 -2.16 26.67
N GLY A 455 -12.72 -1.47 26.57
CA GLY A 455 -12.69 -0.05 26.14
C GLY A 455 -11.48 0.78 26.59
N VAL A 456 -11.04 1.66 25.70
CA VAL A 456 -10.45 3.00 25.94
C VAL A 456 -9.30 3.19 26.97
N LEU A 457 -8.42 2.21 27.23
CA LEU A 457 -7.19 2.43 28.02
C LEU A 457 -6.06 3.04 27.16
N ALA A 458 -6.27 4.30 26.75
CA ALA A 458 -5.93 4.78 25.42
C ALA A 458 -5.34 6.21 25.41
N SER A 459 -4.26 6.49 24.64
CA SER A 459 -3.73 7.85 24.40
C SER A 459 -2.69 7.97 23.26
N ALA A 460 -2.51 9.17 22.68
CA ALA A 460 -1.36 9.54 21.82
C ALA A 460 -1.19 11.08 21.67
N GLN A 461 -0.10 11.71 22.17
CA GLN A 461 0.10 13.19 22.10
C GLN A 461 1.50 13.76 21.81
N LEU A 462 2.63 13.07 22.02
CA LEU A 462 3.94 13.45 21.44
C LEU A 462 4.96 12.30 21.37
N TYR A 463 6.09 12.60 20.73
CA TYR A 463 7.04 11.72 20.04
C TYR A 463 8.34 12.48 19.74
N ASP A 464 9.41 11.79 19.36
CA ASP A 464 10.48 12.39 18.54
C ASP A 464 11.08 11.31 17.60
N PRO A 465 11.39 11.65 16.33
CA PRO A 465 11.79 10.66 15.33
C PRO A 465 13.23 10.21 15.53
N ALA A 466 14.11 11.18 15.78
CA ALA A 466 15.51 10.99 16.02
C ALA A 466 15.71 10.23 17.33
N SER A 467 14.87 10.48 18.35
CA SER A 467 14.87 9.78 19.63
C SER A 467 14.38 8.33 19.52
N GLY A 468 13.35 8.07 18.71
CA GLY A 468 12.63 6.79 18.74
C GLY A 468 11.78 6.59 20.00
N THR A 469 11.01 7.61 20.42
CA THR A 469 10.26 7.60 21.70
C THR A 469 8.90 8.32 21.61
N TRP A 470 8.15 8.38 22.73
CA TRP A 470 6.81 8.99 22.86
C TRP A 470 6.49 9.47 24.30
N THR A 471 5.41 10.24 24.49
CA THR A 471 4.64 10.40 25.76
C THR A 471 3.20 10.88 25.44
N ALA A 472 2.17 10.40 26.16
CA ALA A 472 0.75 10.61 25.79
C ALA A 472 -0.23 10.68 26.99
N THR A 473 -1.45 11.22 26.77
CA THR A 473 -2.44 11.51 27.83
C THR A 473 -3.93 11.36 27.48
N ALA A 474 -4.36 11.64 26.25
CA ALA A 474 -5.77 11.74 25.85
C ALA A 474 -6.02 11.17 24.44
N SER A 475 -7.29 11.05 23.99
CA SER A 475 -7.64 9.95 23.08
C SER A 475 -8.91 10.14 22.24
N LEU A 476 -10.02 9.49 22.62
CA LEU A 476 -11.01 9.01 21.66
C LEU A 476 -12.39 9.63 21.86
N ASN A 477 -13.10 9.86 20.76
CA ASN A 477 -14.56 9.92 20.82
C ASN A 477 -15.13 8.52 21.11
N THR A 478 -14.69 7.48 20.42
CA THR A 478 -15.21 6.13 20.63
C THR A 478 -14.17 5.07 20.16
N GLY A 479 -13.89 4.05 20.97
CA GLY A 479 -12.89 2.97 20.77
C GLY A 479 -12.73 2.35 19.36
N ARG A 480 -11.58 1.69 19.07
CA ARG A 480 -11.17 1.36 17.69
C ARG A 480 -10.03 0.36 17.30
N ASP A 481 -9.78 0.14 15.99
CA ASP A 481 -8.80 -0.82 15.37
C ASP A 481 -8.56 -0.69 13.81
N LEU A 482 -7.91 -1.62 13.08
CA LEU A 482 -7.59 -1.69 11.62
C LEU A 482 -8.06 -0.52 10.70
N HIS A 483 -7.22 0.39 10.12
CA HIS A 483 -7.75 1.73 9.71
C HIS A 483 -6.94 2.79 8.87
N THR A 484 -7.36 4.07 8.81
CA THR A 484 -7.03 5.15 7.83
C THR A 484 -6.55 6.51 8.32
N ALA A 485 -5.52 7.07 7.68
CA ALA A 485 -5.12 8.46 7.89
C ALA A 485 -5.24 9.28 6.58
N THR A 486 -6.35 9.95 6.26
CA THR A 486 -6.48 10.71 4.98
C THR A 486 -6.16 12.19 5.11
N LEU A 487 -5.21 12.74 4.34
CA LEU A 487 -4.41 13.93 4.70
C LEU A 487 -4.00 14.90 3.56
N LEU A 488 -3.26 15.98 3.87
CA LEU A 488 -3.49 17.32 3.27
C LEU A 488 -2.24 18.20 3.00
N PRO A 489 -2.24 19.10 1.99
CA PRO A 489 -1.03 19.75 1.46
C PRO A 489 -0.31 20.71 2.39
N ASN A 490 -1.05 21.40 3.25
CA ASN A 490 -0.54 22.26 4.32
C ASN A 490 -0.84 21.68 5.72
N GLY A 491 -1.23 20.41 5.78
CA GLY A 491 -1.33 19.58 6.98
C GLY A 491 -2.73 19.55 7.62
N LYS A 492 -3.34 18.36 7.67
CA LYS A 492 -4.35 17.79 8.62
C LYS A 492 -4.78 16.41 8.14
N VAL A 493 -5.59 15.67 8.90
CA VAL A 493 -5.92 14.26 8.61
C VAL A 493 -7.30 13.80 9.15
N LEU A 494 -7.85 12.70 8.63
CA LEU A 494 -9.21 12.19 8.88
C LEU A 494 -9.33 10.69 9.20
N VAL A 495 -10.46 10.33 9.85
CA VAL A 495 -10.88 8.98 10.28
C VAL A 495 -12.40 8.78 10.20
N ALA A 496 -12.94 7.56 10.18
CA ALA A 496 -14.34 7.31 10.54
C ALA A 496 -14.52 6.10 11.47
N GLY A 497 -15.76 5.89 11.95
CA GLY A 497 -16.16 5.35 13.27
C GLY A 497 -15.75 3.92 13.68
N GLY A 498 -16.55 3.19 14.48
CA GLY A 498 -16.33 1.81 15.00
C GLY A 498 -17.64 1.02 15.21
N SER A 499 -17.68 -0.32 15.18
CA SER A 499 -18.91 -1.06 14.79
C SER A 499 -19.51 -1.94 15.88
N ASN A 500 -20.82 -1.90 16.13
CA ASN A 500 -21.51 -2.90 16.95
C ASN A 500 -23.03 -2.95 16.69
N GLY A 501 -23.58 -4.17 16.69
CA GLY A 501 -25.00 -4.46 16.85
C GLY A 501 -25.92 -4.17 15.66
N ALA A 502 -25.98 -2.93 15.19
CA ALA A 502 -27.05 -2.45 14.30
C ALA A 502 -26.67 -1.19 13.49
N ALA A 503 -27.68 -0.62 12.80
CA ALA A 503 -27.66 0.61 12.01
C ALA A 503 -27.33 1.88 12.83
N LEU A 504 -26.07 2.02 13.24
CA LEU A 504 -25.53 3.15 14.00
C LEU A 504 -24.43 3.88 13.19
N ALA A 505 -24.39 5.22 13.22
CA ALA A 505 -23.59 6.05 12.32
C ALA A 505 -22.78 7.15 13.03
N SER A 506 -21.46 7.24 12.73
CA SER A 506 -20.65 8.48 12.63
C SER A 506 -19.16 8.21 12.28
N ALA A 507 -18.23 9.06 12.75
CA ALA A 507 -16.82 9.19 12.34
C ALA A 507 -15.98 10.09 13.30
N GLN A 508 -14.69 10.40 13.03
CA GLN A 508 -13.93 11.39 13.83
C GLN A 508 -12.71 12.01 13.10
N LEU A 509 -12.15 13.11 13.59
CA LEU A 509 -11.08 13.89 12.96
C LEU A 509 -10.32 14.67 14.04
N TYR A 510 -9.07 15.06 13.78
CA TYR A 510 -8.12 15.52 14.81
C TYR A 510 -6.87 16.18 14.10
N ASP A 511 -6.07 17.02 14.77
CA ASP A 511 -5.20 18.07 14.17
C ASP A 511 -3.64 17.98 14.17
N PRO A 512 -3.02 18.38 13.03
CA PRO A 512 -1.63 18.68 12.69
C PRO A 512 -0.55 19.00 13.69
N ALA A 513 -0.91 19.79 14.68
CA ALA A 513 -0.07 20.79 15.32
C ALA A 513 -0.43 20.88 16.80
N SER A 514 -1.71 20.65 17.12
CA SER A 514 -2.21 20.57 18.47
C SER A 514 -2.08 19.18 19.08
N GLY A 515 -2.26 18.11 18.28
CA GLY A 515 -2.45 16.76 18.82
C GLY A 515 -3.87 16.48 19.34
N THR A 516 -4.94 17.05 18.73
CA THR A 516 -6.33 17.11 19.32
C THR A 516 -7.51 17.17 18.32
N TRP A 517 -8.78 17.15 18.79
CA TRP A 517 -10.05 17.73 18.24
C TRP A 517 -10.30 17.81 16.69
N THR A 518 -11.47 17.49 16.11
CA THR A 518 -12.84 17.48 16.67
C THR A 518 -13.69 16.25 16.24
N ALA A 519 -14.81 16.40 15.50
CA ALA A 519 -15.90 15.41 15.41
C ALA A 519 -16.92 15.66 14.27
N THR A 520 -18.00 14.85 14.21
CA THR A 520 -19.06 14.84 13.17
C THR A 520 -20.32 15.66 13.44
N GLY A 521 -21.07 15.90 12.36
CA GLY A 521 -22.52 15.66 12.33
C GLY A 521 -22.86 14.18 12.56
N SER A 522 -23.22 13.44 11.50
CA SER A 522 -23.84 12.09 11.65
C SER A 522 -23.35 11.00 10.69
N LEU A 523 -23.04 11.36 9.44
CA LEU A 523 -22.96 10.48 8.26
C LEU A 523 -24.30 9.81 7.92
N ASN A 524 -24.49 9.38 6.66
CA ASN A 524 -25.67 8.55 6.32
C ASN A 524 -25.62 7.18 7.06
N THR A 525 -26.71 6.42 7.02
CA THR A 525 -26.97 5.28 7.92
C THR A 525 -25.94 4.13 7.87
N ALA A 526 -24.87 4.24 8.67
CA ALA A 526 -24.10 3.15 9.30
C ALA A 526 -23.33 2.19 8.36
N ARG A 527 -21.98 2.13 8.45
CA ARG A 527 -21.10 1.27 7.60
C ARG A 527 -19.60 1.20 7.99
N TYR A 528 -18.81 0.19 7.59
CA TYR A 528 -17.35 0.03 7.89
C TYR A 528 -16.47 -0.82 6.94
N LEU A 529 -15.13 -0.74 6.96
CA LEU A 529 -14.20 -1.40 6.01
C LEU A 529 -14.09 -0.66 4.64
N TYR A 530 -13.33 0.46 4.54
CA TYR A 530 -13.41 1.41 3.38
C TYR A 530 -12.12 2.18 2.87
N THR A 531 -12.21 3.39 2.23
CA THR A 531 -11.15 4.20 1.54
C THR A 531 -11.07 5.69 1.95
N ALA A 532 -10.05 6.40 1.41
CA ALA A 532 -10.18 7.65 0.62
C ALA A 532 -9.06 7.83 -0.44
N THR A 533 -9.18 8.71 -1.44
CA THR A 533 -8.22 8.75 -2.59
C THR A 533 -8.05 10.06 -3.42
N LEU A 534 -6.81 10.54 -3.52
CA LEU A 534 -6.18 11.74 -4.11
C LEU A 534 -6.48 12.11 -5.58
N LEU A 535 -6.55 13.44 -5.80
CA LEU A 535 -6.19 14.12 -7.05
C LEU A 535 -5.81 15.61 -6.84
N PRO A 536 -5.15 16.30 -7.80
CA PRO A 536 -4.70 17.69 -7.63
C PRO A 536 -5.82 18.73 -7.63
N ASN A 537 -6.91 18.46 -8.34
CA ASN A 537 -8.17 19.22 -8.35
C ASN A 537 -9.03 18.95 -7.09
N GLY A 538 -8.38 18.93 -5.92
CA GLY A 538 -8.95 19.14 -4.59
C GLY A 538 -9.81 18.05 -3.95
N LYS A 539 -10.58 17.29 -4.73
CA LYS A 539 -11.89 16.83 -4.21
C LYS A 539 -12.23 15.31 -4.24
N VAL A 540 -11.25 14.41 -4.46
CA VAL A 540 -11.05 13.09 -3.77
C VAL A 540 -12.14 11.98 -3.82
N LEU A 541 -11.76 10.69 -3.88
CA LEU A 541 -12.62 9.50 -4.13
C LEU A 541 -12.77 8.47 -2.99
N VAL A 542 -13.90 7.74 -2.94
CA VAL A 542 -14.27 6.62 -2.00
C VAL A 542 -15.34 5.66 -2.58
N ALA A 543 -15.61 4.43 -2.06
CA ALA A 543 -16.79 3.65 -2.53
C ALA A 543 -17.39 2.48 -1.67
N GLY A 544 -18.67 2.55 -1.19
CA GLY A 544 -19.48 1.37 -0.73
C GLY A 544 -20.41 1.44 0.50
N GLY A 545 -21.40 0.54 0.65
CA GLY A 545 -21.67 0.03 2.01
C GLY A 545 -22.97 -0.65 2.50
N ASP A 546 -22.83 -1.48 3.54
CA ASP A 546 -23.71 -2.56 4.04
C ASP A 546 -24.22 -2.31 5.49
N ASP A 547 -25.09 -3.18 6.05
CA ASP A 547 -25.77 -3.06 7.37
C ASP A 547 -25.75 -4.34 8.26
N SER A 548 -26.86 -5.02 8.62
CA SER A 548 -26.92 -6.10 9.64
C SER A 548 -27.74 -7.38 9.36
N ASN A 549 -28.62 -7.45 8.35
CA ASN A 549 -29.36 -8.67 7.92
C ASN A 549 -28.91 -9.25 6.54
N PHE A 550 -27.60 -9.25 6.27
CA PHE A 550 -26.82 -9.92 5.20
C PHE A 550 -27.06 -9.62 3.70
N ASN A 551 -28.23 -9.22 3.22
CA ASN A 551 -28.42 -8.90 1.79
C ASN A 551 -27.87 -7.50 1.37
N ALA A 552 -27.16 -7.39 0.23
CA ALA A 552 -26.34 -6.22 -0.15
C ALA A 552 -26.70 -5.56 -1.51
N SER A 553 -26.28 -4.31 -1.78
CA SER A 553 -26.50 -3.59 -3.07
C SER A 553 -25.57 -2.38 -3.40
N ALA A 554 -26.03 -1.12 -3.39
CA ALA A 554 -25.61 -0.13 -4.42
C ALA A 554 -25.21 1.34 -4.01
N SER A 555 -24.00 1.70 -3.50
CA SER A 555 -23.65 3.09 -3.02
C SER A 555 -22.18 3.62 -2.96
N ALA A 556 -22.02 4.97 -3.00
CA ALA A 556 -20.91 5.86 -2.57
C ALA A 556 -21.32 7.40 -2.51
N GLU A 557 -20.59 8.33 -1.85
CA GLU A 557 -20.95 9.80 -1.79
C GLU A 557 -19.81 10.77 -1.36
N LEU A 558 -20.04 12.11 -1.44
CA LEU A 558 -19.02 13.20 -1.37
C LEU A 558 -19.55 14.64 -0.98
N PHE A 559 -18.76 15.74 -1.14
CA PHE A 559 -18.92 17.14 -0.58
C PHE A 559 -18.15 18.24 -1.38
N ASP A 560 -17.96 19.45 -0.83
CA ASP A 560 -16.76 20.27 -1.08
C ASP A 560 -15.81 20.20 0.14
N PRO A 561 -14.54 19.82 -0.02
CA PRO A 561 -13.71 19.23 1.03
C PRO A 561 -13.49 20.08 2.29
N ALA A 562 -13.28 21.38 2.20
CA ALA A 562 -12.98 22.19 3.38
C ALA A 562 -14.19 22.53 4.31
N SER A 563 -15.32 21.80 4.28
CA SER A 563 -16.64 22.43 4.54
C SER A 563 -17.63 21.77 5.54
N GLY A 564 -18.96 21.89 5.30
CA GLY A 564 -20.07 21.60 6.24
C GLY A 564 -21.46 21.12 5.72
N THR A 565 -21.74 20.97 4.41
CA THR A 565 -22.88 20.13 3.90
C THR A 565 -22.52 19.21 2.71
N TRP A 566 -22.47 17.88 2.89
CA TRP A 566 -22.16 16.84 1.86
C TRP A 566 -23.37 16.63 0.88
N ALA A 567 -23.23 15.84 -0.19
CA ALA A 567 -24.10 15.80 -1.39
C ALA A 567 -24.84 14.46 -1.65
N ALA A 568 -25.87 14.44 -2.53
CA ALA A 568 -26.76 13.29 -2.79
C ALA A 568 -26.99 13.00 -4.29
N THR A 569 -27.33 11.75 -4.68
CA THR A 569 -27.14 11.27 -6.07
C THR A 569 -27.90 9.95 -6.47
N GLY A 570 -27.43 9.20 -7.50
CA GLY A 570 -28.17 8.22 -8.33
C GLY A 570 -28.38 6.77 -7.83
N SER A 571 -28.11 5.74 -8.66
CA SER A 571 -28.31 4.29 -8.34
C SER A 571 -27.38 3.33 -9.13
N LEU A 572 -26.70 2.43 -8.39
CA LEU A 572 -25.38 1.82 -8.65
C LEU A 572 -25.47 0.32 -9.09
N ASN A 573 -24.53 -0.29 -9.85
CA ASN A 573 -24.65 -1.66 -10.46
C ASN A 573 -24.71 -2.83 -9.42
N THR A 574 -24.80 -2.56 -8.11
CA THR A 574 -25.00 -3.48 -6.95
C THR A 574 -23.73 -4.09 -6.30
N ALA A 575 -23.81 -5.28 -5.69
CA ALA A 575 -23.22 -5.61 -4.37
C ALA A 575 -21.80 -6.22 -4.35
N ARG A 576 -20.88 -5.72 -3.49
CA ARG A 576 -19.44 -6.08 -3.54
C ARG A 576 -18.48 -5.58 -2.41
N TYR A 577 -17.86 -6.43 -1.58
CA TYR A 577 -16.71 -6.11 -0.70
C TYR A 577 -15.32 -6.63 -1.20
N ARG A 578 -14.33 -5.74 -1.49
CA ARG A 578 -12.87 -5.92 -1.83
C ARG A 578 -12.36 -5.34 -3.18
N HIS A 579 -11.57 -4.22 -3.24
CA HIS A 579 -11.38 -3.51 -4.53
C HIS A 579 -10.30 -2.44 -4.88
N THR A 580 -10.15 -2.31 -6.22
CA THR A 580 -9.23 -1.71 -7.23
C THR A 580 -8.82 -0.23 -7.13
N ALA A 581 -7.55 0.10 -7.49
CA ALA A 581 -6.99 1.42 -7.90
C ALA A 581 -5.45 1.41 -8.16
N THR A 582 -4.86 2.44 -8.84
CA THR A 582 -3.62 3.25 -8.50
C THR A 582 -3.37 4.41 -9.52
N LEU A 583 -2.30 5.23 -9.38
CA LEU A 583 -1.88 6.44 -10.12
C LEU A 583 -1.53 6.33 -11.63
N LEU A 584 -1.75 7.42 -12.37
CA LEU A 584 -1.61 7.53 -13.84
C LEU A 584 -0.85 8.81 -14.26
N PRO A 585 -0.61 9.09 -15.57
CA PRO A 585 -0.18 10.40 -16.04
C PRO A 585 -1.34 11.24 -16.60
N ASN A 586 -2.23 10.59 -17.39
CA ASN A 586 -3.35 11.22 -18.08
C ASN A 586 -4.70 10.47 -17.92
N GLY A 587 -4.66 9.15 -17.71
CA GLY A 587 -5.83 8.27 -17.64
C GLY A 587 -6.61 8.23 -16.31
N LYS A 588 -7.33 7.12 -16.06
CA LYS A 588 -8.59 7.11 -15.31
C LYS A 588 -8.84 6.03 -14.20
N VAL A 589 -7.90 5.12 -13.92
CA VAL A 589 -7.98 3.99 -12.95
C VAL A 589 -8.81 2.76 -13.39
N LEU A 590 -9.47 2.00 -12.48
CA LEU A 590 -10.29 0.81 -12.78
C LEU A 590 -11.07 0.25 -11.57
N VAL A 591 -11.91 -0.77 -11.83
CA VAL A 591 -12.90 -1.41 -10.93
C VAL A 591 -13.28 -2.82 -11.40
N ALA A 592 -13.49 -3.79 -10.48
CA ALA A 592 -14.37 -4.95 -10.73
C ALA A 592 -14.75 -5.82 -9.50
N GLY A 593 -15.82 -6.62 -9.66
CA GLY A 593 -16.16 -7.85 -8.90
C GLY A 593 -17.32 -7.73 -7.89
N GLY A 594 -18.18 -8.74 -7.74
CA GLY A 594 -19.28 -8.75 -6.75
C GLY A 594 -19.94 -10.10 -6.49
N GLY A 595 -21.18 -10.09 -6.00
CA GLY A 595 -22.03 -11.29 -5.91
C GLY A 595 -23.48 -10.96 -5.53
N ASP A 596 -24.35 -11.97 -5.46
CA ASP A 596 -25.69 -11.93 -4.89
C ASP A 596 -25.86 -12.89 -3.67
N ALA A 597 -26.45 -14.08 -3.84
CA ALA A 597 -27.30 -14.71 -2.81
C ALA A 597 -26.77 -15.95 -2.06
N ASN A 598 -26.23 -16.97 -2.75
CA ASN A 598 -25.48 -18.12 -2.20
C ASN A 598 -24.65 -18.84 -3.30
N GLY A 599 -23.32 -18.64 -3.31
CA GLY A 599 -22.40 -19.26 -4.27
C GLY A 599 -21.10 -18.46 -4.46
N SER A 600 -20.78 -18.07 -5.70
CA SER A 600 -19.44 -17.57 -6.08
C SER A 600 -19.33 -16.04 -6.24
N SER A 601 -19.39 -15.50 -7.46
CA SER A 601 -19.22 -14.06 -7.77
C SER A 601 -19.67 -13.67 -9.19
N ILE A 602 -19.85 -12.37 -9.43
CA ILE A 602 -19.86 -11.70 -10.76
C ILE A 602 -18.84 -10.58 -10.83
N ALA A 603 -18.94 -9.70 -11.82
CA ALA A 603 -18.34 -8.38 -11.81
C ALA A 603 -19.21 -7.35 -12.51
N SER A 604 -18.66 -6.15 -12.62
CA SER A 604 -18.71 -5.34 -13.82
C SER A 604 -17.29 -4.78 -14.03
N THR A 605 -16.97 -4.14 -15.16
CA THR A 605 -15.61 -3.62 -15.39
C THR A 605 -15.64 -2.14 -15.76
N GLU A 606 -14.96 -1.30 -14.98
CA GLU A 606 -15.47 0.07 -14.75
C GLU A 606 -14.25 0.99 -14.54
N LEU A 607 -14.23 2.19 -15.14
CA LEU A 607 -13.06 3.07 -15.31
C LEU A 607 -13.58 4.53 -15.10
N PHE A 608 -13.02 5.69 -15.52
CA PHE A 608 -13.61 7.02 -15.14
C PHE A 608 -13.17 8.36 -15.83
N ASP A 609 -14.08 9.13 -16.46
CA ASP A 609 -13.87 10.55 -16.79
C ASP A 609 -14.42 11.56 -15.77
N PRO A 610 -13.57 12.30 -15.04
CA PRO A 610 -14.00 13.46 -14.29
C PRO A 610 -14.38 14.59 -15.24
N ALA A 611 -15.30 15.44 -14.83
CA ALA A 611 -15.80 15.62 -13.47
C ALA A 611 -17.31 15.32 -13.44
N SER A 612 -17.68 14.02 -13.48
CA SER A 612 -19.05 13.61 -13.83
C SER A 612 -19.79 12.80 -12.75
N GLY A 613 -19.24 11.65 -12.40
CA GLY A 613 -20.00 10.53 -11.91
C GLY A 613 -20.97 9.95 -12.93
N THR A 614 -20.58 9.64 -14.19
CA THR A 614 -21.32 8.68 -15.07
C THR A 614 -20.99 7.21 -14.68
N TRP A 615 -21.11 6.13 -15.50
CA TRP A 615 -20.83 4.71 -15.12
C TRP A 615 -20.63 3.62 -16.23
N ALA A 616 -20.41 2.34 -15.85
CA ALA A 616 -20.02 1.18 -16.72
C ALA A 616 -20.38 -0.25 -16.16
N ALA A 617 -21.07 -1.16 -16.90
CA ALA A 617 -21.31 -2.61 -16.59
C ALA A 617 -21.89 -3.49 -17.74
N THR A 618 -21.48 -4.78 -17.93
CA THR A 618 -22.39 -5.93 -18.26
C THR A 618 -21.79 -7.36 -18.44
N GLY A 619 -20.79 -7.66 -19.31
CA GLY A 619 -20.52 -9.07 -19.76
C GLY A 619 -19.07 -9.60 -19.92
N SER A 620 -18.75 -10.81 -19.40
CA SER A 620 -17.54 -11.67 -19.63
C SER A 620 -16.13 -11.22 -19.12
N LEU A 621 -15.34 -12.13 -18.51
CA LEU A 621 -13.94 -11.95 -18.01
C LEU A 621 -13.33 -13.26 -17.39
N ASN A 622 -12.02 -13.36 -17.00
CA ASN A 622 -11.30 -14.64 -16.73
C ASN A 622 -11.67 -15.48 -15.44
N THR A 623 -12.97 -15.54 -15.06
CA THR A 623 -13.64 -16.46 -14.07
C THR A 623 -13.46 -16.21 -12.56
N GLY A 624 -14.48 -16.49 -11.73
CA GLY A 624 -14.70 -16.13 -10.29
C GLY A 624 -13.54 -16.28 -9.27
N ARG A 625 -13.41 -15.33 -8.32
CA ARG A 625 -12.16 -15.18 -7.52
C ARG A 625 -12.15 -14.37 -6.19
N ASP A 626 -11.08 -14.49 -5.36
CA ASP A 626 -10.80 -13.77 -4.07
C ASP A 626 -9.39 -13.08 -3.91
N SER A 627 -9.38 -11.91 -3.21
CA SER A 627 -8.46 -10.75 -2.88
C SER A 627 -7.26 -10.24 -3.75
N HIS A 628 -7.19 -8.93 -4.06
CA HIS A 628 -6.09 -8.19 -4.74
C HIS A 628 -5.84 -6.82 -3.97
N THR A 629 -4.70 -6.10 -4.04
CA THR A 629 -4.34 -4.90 -3.17
C THR A 629 -3.16 -4.04 -3.75
N ALA A 630 -3.01 -2.71 -3.56
CA ALA A 630 -2.39 -1.86 -4.64
C ALA A 630 -0.87 -1.47 -4.67
N THR A 631 -0.50 -0.31 -5.28
CA THR A 631 0.84 0.33 -5.60
C THR A 631 1.18 0.59 -7.09
N LEU A 632 2.31 1.27 -7.38
CA LEU A 632 2.68 1.75 -8.72
C LEU A 632 4.16 1.67 -9.11
N LEU A 633 4.40 1.64 -10.42
CA LEU A 633 5.68 1.71 -11.15
C LEU A 633 5.70 2.90 -12.16
N PRO A 634 6.54 3.06 -13.23
CA PRO A 634 6.75 4.36 -13.88
C PRO A 634 6.21 4.60 -15.32
N ASN A 635 6.04 3.58 -16.19
CA ASN A 635 6.07 3.81 -17.65
C ASN A 635 5.27 2.83 -18.58
N GLY A 636 4.21 2.13 -18.13
CA GLY A 636 3.41 1.26 -19.02
C GLY A 636 2.25 0.50 -18.34
N LYS A 637 2.28 -0.85 -18.27
CA LYS A 637 1.19 -1.74 -17.80
C LYS A 637 0.86 -1.71 -16.28
N VAL A 638 0.68 -2.87 -15.65
CA VAL A 638 0.02 -3.10 -14.35
C VAL A 638 0.36 -4.52 -13.83
N LEU A 639 0.01 -4.89 -12.59
CA LEU A 639 -0.12 -6.30 -12.16
C LEU A 639 -1.24 -6.65 -11.19
N VAL A 640 -1.77 -7.87 -11.29
CA VAL A 640 -2.69 -8.53 -10.35
C VAL A 640 -2.39 -10.06 -10.34
N ALA A 641 -1.71 -10.54 -9.31
CA ALA A 641 -1.61 -11.96 -8.85
C ALA A 641 -2.81 -12.76 -7.99
N GLY A 642 -2.53 -13.95 -8.72
CA GLY A 642 -3.05 -15.33 -8.82
C GLY A 642 -4.31 -15.57 -9.64
N GLY A 643 -4.99 -16.63 -9.22
CA GLY A 643 -5.92 -17.47 -9.94
C GLY A 643 -6.55 -18.53 -9.06
N VAL A 644 -6.44 -19.80 -9.39
CA VAL A 644 -7.31 -20.85 -8.90
C VAL A 644 -8.62 -20.76 -9.72
N THR A 645 -9.74 -20.19 -9.25
CA THR A 645 -11.06 -20.16 -9.96
C THR A 645 -11.79 -21.49 -10.30
N ASN A 646 -11.24 -22.42 -11.12
CA ASN A 646 -11.99 -23.57 -11.68
C ASN A 646 -11.54 -24.99 -11.23
N SER A 647 -10.47 -25.54 -11.82
CA SER A 647 -9.88 -26.87 -11.52
C SER A 647 -8.45 -27.02 -12.10
N GLY A 648 -7.42 -27.25 -11.28
CA GLY A 648 -6.01 -27.40 -11.72
C GLY A 648 -4.98 -26.83 -10.73
N THR A 649 -4.76 -25.50 -10.74
CA THR A 649 -3.88 -24.71 -9.82
C THR A 649 -2.37 -24.72 -10.27
N ALA A 650 -1.49 -23.74 -10.02
CA ALA A 650 -1.44 -22.90 -8.80
C ALA A 650 -0.66 -21.54 -8.77
N ALA A 651 -0.11 -20.91 -9.83
CA ALA A 651 0.89 -19.81 -9.69
C ALA A 651 0.72 -18.38 -10.29
N SER A 652 -0.35 -17.99 -11.00
CA SER A 652 -0.30 -16.81 -11.90
C SER A 652 -0.16 -15.37 -11.35
N ALA A 653 0.01 -14.42 -12.28
CA ALA A 653 -0.70 -13.13 -12.35
C ALA A 653 -1.21 -12.87 -13.78
N GLU A 654 -1.98 -11.82 -14.07
CA GLU A 654 -2.14 -11.33 -15.45
C GLU A 654 -2.54 -9.83 -15.49
N LEU A 655 -2.46 -9.14 -16.65
CA LEU A 655 -2.18 -7.69 -16.71
C LEU A 655 -2.71 -6.89 -17.97
N TYR A 656 -2.64 -5.52 -18.06
CA TYR A 656 -3.36 -4.67 -19.11
C TYR A 656 -2.52 -3.53 -19.79
N ASP A 657 -2.46 -3.47 -21.15
CA ASP A 657 -1.76 -2.51 -22.05
C ASP A 657 -2.45 -1.14 -22.33
N PRO A 658 -1.86 0.02 -22.01
CA PRO A 658 -2.92 1.64 -22.18
C PRO A 658 -3.33 2.08 -23.61
N ALA A 659 -3.86 1.17 -24.43
CA ALA A 659 -4.45 1.44 -25.75
C ALA A 659 -5.58 0.46 -26.15
N SER A 660 -5.96 -0.47 -25.27
CA SER A 660 -6.19 -1.87 -25.71
C SER A 660 -7.47 -2.58 -25.23
N ARG A 661 -7.62 -3.87 -25.63
CA ARG A 661 -8.62 -4.86 -25.13
C ARG A 661 -8.52 -6.29 -25.71
N THR A 662 -7.38 -6.99 -25.53
CA THR A 662 -7.07 -8.34 -26.07
C THR A 662 -5.98 -9.10 -25.26
N TRP A 663 -6.36 -9.98 -24.33
CA TRP A 663 -5.51 -10.53 -23.24
C TRP A 663 -4.25 -11.35 -23.61
N ALA A 664 -3.37 -11.56 -22.61
CA ALA A 664 -2.42 -12.68 -22.47
C ALA A 664 -1.35 -12.41 -21.36
N ALA A 665 -0.23 -13.15 -21.19
CA ALA A 665 0.07 -14.58 -21.43
C ALA A 665 1.43 -15.06 -20.81
N THR A 666 1.43 -16.23 -20.12
CA THR A 666 2.59 -17.11 -19.74
C THR A 666 2.08 -18.53 -19.37
N GLY A 667 2.85 -19.61 -19.60
CA GLY A 667 2.38 -21.01 -19.48
C GLY A 667 2.78 -21.82 -18.23
N SER A 668 1.91 -21.84 -17.22
CA SER A 668 1.80 -22.75 -16.05
C SER A 668 2.95 -22.89 -15.03
N LEU A 669 2.61 -22.69 -13.74
CA LEU A 669 3.47 -22.96 -12.55
C LEU A 669 2.60 -23.23 -11.29
N ASN A 670 3.21 -23.47 -10.12
CA ASN A 670 2.71 -24.45 -9.13
C ASN A 670 2.42 -24.00 -7.65
N THR A 671 2.32 -22.72 -7.22
CA THR A 671 2.11 -22.40 -5.77
C THR A 671 1.27 -21.14 -5.37
N ALA A 672 0.33 -21.24 -4.40
CA ALA A 672 -0.81 -20.30 -4.28
C ALA A 672 -1.03 -19.36 -3.02
N ARG A 673 -0.20 -18.32 -2.75
CA ARG A 673 -0.36 -17.33 -1.63
C ARG A 673 -1.64 -16.44 -1.62
N TYR A 674 -2.03 -15.83 -0.46
CA TYR A 674 -3.31 -15.16 -0.07
C TYR A 674 -3.20 -13.80 0.72
N THR A 675 -3.69 -12.69 0.15
CA THR A 675 -3.65 -11.26 0.58
C THR A 675 -2.27 -10.58 0.62
N HIS A 676 -2.22 -9.25 0.40
CA HIS A 676 -0.98 -8.49 0.21
C HIS A 676 -0.91 -7.05 0.82
N THR A 677 0.28 -6.45 0.85
CA THR A 677 0.58 -4.97 0.86
C THR A 677 1.88 -4.61 0.15
N ALA A 678 2.06 -3.31 -0.15
CA ALA A 678 3.26 -2.72 -0.73
C ALA A 678 3.37 -1.20 -0.56
N SER A 679 4.60 -0.71 -0.72
CA SER A 679 4.97 0.70 -0.88
C SER A 679 6.11 0.75 -1.89
N LEU A 680 5.98 1.61 -2.92
CA LEU A 680 6.79 1.64 -4.16
C LEU A 680 8.31 1.53 -3.99
N LEU A 681 9.03 1.26 -5.08
CA LEU A 681 10.46 0.94 -5.08
C LEU A 681 11.33 1.82 -5.99
N PRO A 682 12.30 2.61 -5.49
CA PRO A 682 12.87 3.71 -6.28
C PRO A 682 13.87 3.28 -7.37
N ASN A 683 15.12 2.96 -7.01
CA ASN A 683 16.20 2.70 -7.97
C ASN A 683 16.26 1.21 -8.39
N GLY A 684 15.10 0.56 -8.51
CA GLY A 684 14.97 -0.88 -8.71
C GLY A 684 13.52 -1.33 -8.52
N LYS A 685 13.29 -2.60 -8.17
CA LYS A 685 12.29 -3.44 -8.86
C LYS A 685 11.20 -4.05 -7.95
N VAL A 686 10.33 -4.86 -8.54
CA VAL A 686 8.91 -5.09 -8.12
C VAL A 686 8.70 -6.20 -7.08
N LEU A 687 7.58 -6.16 -6.33
CA LEU A 687 7.11 -7.19 -5.40
C LEU A 687 5.61 -7.57 -5.36
N VAL A 688 5.35 -8.87 -5.52
CA VAL A 688 4.33 -9.67 -4.79
C VAL A 688 5.07 -10.48 -3.73
N ALA A 689 4.55 -10.58 -2.51
CA ALA A 689 5.39 -10.83 -1.34
C ALA A 689 4.81 -11.69 -0.22
N GLY A 690 3.69 -12.40 -0.42
CA GLY A 690 3.19 -13.38 0.56
C GLY A 690 1.69 -13.52 0.74
N GLY A 691 1.25 -13.70 1.99
CA GLY A 691 -0.15 -13.86 2.36
C GLY A 691 -0.40 -14.71 3.62
N TYR A 692 -1.47 -15.48 3.69
CA TYR A 692 -1.33 -16.90 4.07
C TYR A 692 -1.37 -17.74 2.76
N ASN A 693 -1.39 -19.09 2.72
CA ASN A 693 -1.15 -19.86 1.45
C ASN A 693 -1.86 -21.24 1.24
N GLY A 694 -1.48 -22.37 1.90
CA GLY A 694 -2.00 -23.77 1.70
C GLY A 694 -2.85 -24.58 2.75
N ASN A 695 -2.82 -24.31 4.07
CA ASN A 695 -3.59 -24.81 5.24
C ASN A 695 -3.45 -23.84 6.48
N GLY A 696 -4.20 -22.74 6.56
CA GLY A 696 -4.32 -21.86 7.73
C GLY A 696 -3.14 -20.95 8.15
N GLY A 697 -1.89 -21.44 8.18
CA GLY A 697 -0.68 -20.66 8.51
C GLY A 697 0.55 -21.05 7.68
N ALA A 698 1.51 -20.15 7.45
CA ALA A 698 2.35 -20.17 6.24
C ALA A 698 3.88 -20.43 6.43
N LEU A 699 4.83 -19.86 5.65
CA LEU A 699 6.29 -20.09 5.83
C LEU A 699 7.21 -18.86 5.51
N ALA A 700 8.46 -19.08 5.03
CA ALA A 700 9.58 -18.12 5.12
C ALA A 700 10.13 -17.46 3.82
N SER A 701 10.70 -18.18 2.84
CA SER A 701 11.65 -17.57 1.86
C SER A 701 11.06 -16.77 0.69
N ALA A 702 11.75 -15.69 0.28
CA ALA A 702 11.24 -14.52 -0.43
C ALA A 702 11.59 -14.35 -1.92
N GLU A 703 11.36 -13.13 -2.42
CA GLU A 703 11.18 -12.76 -3.83
C GLU A 703 11.44 -11.25 -4.13
N LEU A 704 11.63 -10.88 -5.41
CA LEU A 704 11.63 -9.55 -6.12
C LEU A 704 11.73 -9.84 -7.64
N TYR A 705 12.28 -8.98 -8.52
CA TYR A 705 12.06 -8.98 -9.98
C TYR A 705 13.26 -8.56 -10.88
N ASP A 706 13.59 -9.30 -11.97
CA ASP A 706 14.31 -8.79 -13.18
C ASP A 706 13.64 -9.05 -14.56
N ILE A 707 14.15 -8.33 -15.57
CA ILE A 707 13.56 -7.83 -16.81
C ILE A 707 14.46 -8.11 -18.02
N GLY A 708 15.79 -8.16 -17.86
CA GLY A 708 16.75 -8.33 -18.94
C GLY A 708 16.95 -7.11 -19.86
N LEU A 709 16.88 -5.87 -19.33
CA LEU A 709 17.12 -4.64 -20.10
C LEU A 709 17.98 -3.58 -19.37
N GLY A 710 17.57 -3.12 -18.17
CA GLY A 710 18.28 -2.07 -17.44
C GLY A 710 17.91 -0.63 -17.86
N PHE A 711 18.48 0.36 -17.16
CA PHE A 711 18.11 1.78 -17.30
C PHE A 711 18.67 2.41 -18.58
N VAL A 712 17.90 3.33 -19.20
CA VAL A 712 18.27 3.97 -20.49
C VAL A 712 18.36 5.50 -20.46
N SER A 713 17.82 6.16 -19.43
CA SER A 713 17.80 7.63 -19.31
C SER A 713 17.47 8.04 -17.86
N PRO A 714 17.87 9.24 -17.38
CA PRO A 714 17.35 9.85 -16.14
C PRO A 714 15.84 10.20 -16.16
N ASP A 715 15.12 9.85 -17.23
CA ASP A 715 13.74 10.18 -17.63
C ASP A 715 12.61 10.01 -16.61
N TRP A 716 12.90 9.65 -15.36
CA TRP A 716 11.92 9.33 -14.32
C TRP A 716 12.14 10.07 -13.01
N GLN A 717 13.20 10.87 -12.90
CA GLN A 717 13.46 11.73 -11.74
C GLN A 717 12.53 12.95 -11.71
N PRO A 718 12.23 13.53 -10.52
CA PRO A 718 11.84 14.93 -10.45
C PRO A 718 12.93 15.77 -11.12
N GLN A 719 12.57 16.75 -11.94
CA GLN A 719 13.56 17.52 -12.69
C GLN A 719 13.31 19.01 -12.56
N ILE A 720 14.33 19.72 -12.08
CA ILE A 720 14.27 21.14 -11.75
C ILE A 720 14.59 21.96 -13.01
N ALA A 721 13.64 22.81 -13.42
CA ALA A 721 13.85 23.78 -14.48
C ALA A 721 14.51 25.05 -13.95
N THR A 722 14.02 25.62 -12.85
CA THR A 722 14.57 26.83 -12.23
C THR A 722 14.61 26.77 -10.71
N VAL A 723 15.55 27.50 -10.12
CA VAL A 723 15.69 27.75 -8.69
C VAL A 723 15.79 29.26 -8.48
N THR A 724 15.12 29.81 -7.47
CA THR A 724 15.26 31.22 -7.08
C THR A 724 15.21 31.37 -5.56
N LEU A 725 16.22 32.03 -4.99
CA LEU A 725 16.29 32.46 -3.60
C LEU A 725 16.76 33.92 -3.58
N MET A 726 15.95 34.83 -3.05
CA MET A 726 16.43 36.17 -2.69
C MET A 726 16.99 36.13 -1.26
N PRO A 727 17.96 36.98 -0.87
CA PRO A 727 18.52 36.98 0.47
C PRO A 727 17.44 37.06 1.56
N GLY A 728 17.36 36.02 2.41
CA GLY A 728 16.36 35.87 3.48
C GLY A 728 14.95 35.46 3.05
N SER A 729 14.71 35.15 1.76
CA SER A 729 13.38 34.88 1.23
C SER A 729 12.97 33.40 1.30
N ARG A 730 11.81 33.12 0.70
CA ARG A 730 11.38 31.78 0.29
C ARG A 730 12.24 31.29 -0.88
N LEU A 731 12.56 29.99 -0.91
CA LEU A 731 13.02 29.30 -2.12
C LEU A 731 11.80 29.04 -3.01
N THR A 732 11.92 29.33 -4.31
CA THR A 732 10.94 28.95 -5.32
C THR A 732 11.59 28.07 -6.37
N LEU A 733 10.89 26.99 -6.73
CA LEU A 733 11.29 26.03 -7.75
C LEU A 733 10.22 25.94 -8.83
N THR A 734 10.66 25.82 -10.09
CA THR A 734 9.83 25.27 -11.17
C THR A 734 10.51 24.04 -11.75
N GLY A 735 9.73 23.12 -12.31
CA GLY A 735 10.22 21.85 -12.81
C GLY A 735 9.11 20.95 -13.31
N SER A 736 9.34 19.64 -13.18
CA SER A 736 8.33 18.60 -13.46
C SER A 736 8.51 17.41 -12.52
N ARG A 737 7.45 16.62 -12.35
CA ARG A 737 7.45 15.37 -11.58
C ARG A 737 7.75 15.58 -10.09
N PHE A 738 7.41 16.73 -9.54
CA PHE A 738 7.45 16.98 -8.09
C PHE A 738 6.33 16.24 -7.32
N GLN A 739 5.36 15.63 -8.01
CA GLN A 739 4.49 14.57 -7.45
C GLN A 739 5.08 13.16 -7.65
N GLY A 740 6.18 13.02 -8.40
CA GLY A 740 6.80 11.74 -8.74
C GLY A 740 5.99 10.96 -9.79
N ILE A 741 6.50 9.80 -10.18
CA ILE A 741 5.88 8.92 -11.20
C ILE A 741 5.23 7.66 -10.60
N SER A 742 5.05 7.59 -9.28
CA SER A 742 4.89 6.33 -8.56
C SER A 742 4.04 6.48 -7.28
N GLN A 743 3.56 5.36 -6.70
CA GLN A 743 2.64 5.36 -5.56
C GLN A 743 2.66 4.09 -4.72
N ALA A 744 2.29 4.24 -3.44
CA ALA A 744 2.65 3.31 -2.37
C ALA A 744 1.47 2.80 -1.53
N SER A 745 0.28 2.70 -2.14
CA SER A 745 -0.89 2.10 -1.51
C SER A 745 -1.01 0.61 -1.83
N GLY A 746 -0.42 -0.32 -1.07
CA GLY A 746 -0.84 -1.73 -1.08
C GLY A 746 -2.18 -1.96 -0.37
N GLY A 747 -3.07 -0.98 -0.40
CA GLY A 747 -4.31 -0.96 0.36
C GLY A 747 -5.19 -2.16 0.03
N ASN A 748 -5.57 -2.93 1.05
CA ASN A 748 -7.00 -3.08 1.32
C ASN A 748 -7.39 -1.99 2.31
N TYR A 749 -7.68 -2.27 3.58
CA TYR A 749 -7.74 -1.22 4.61
C TYR A 749 -6.33 -0.79 5.11
N GLN A 750 -5.36 -0.78 4.21
CA GLN A 750 -3.93 -0.80 4.54
C GLN A 750 -3.24 0.48 4.00
N ASP A 751 -2.00 0.36 3.53
CA ASP A 751 -1.21 1.43 2.92
C ASP A 751 -1.98 2.25 1.88
N SER A 752 -1.60 3.52 1.77
CA SER A 752 -2.38 4.59 1.15
C SER A 752 -1.54 5.40 0.15
N SER A 753 -2.11 6.37 -0.58
CA SER A 753 -1.47 7.02 -1.74
C SER A 753 -0.86 8.42 -1.46
N THR A 754 0.19 8.77 -2.23
CA THR A 754 1.49 9.17 -1.62
C THR A 754 2.47 9.88 -2.58
N ASN A 755 2.64 11.20 -2.47
CA ASN A 755 3.31 12.01 -3.53
C ASN A 755 3.99 13.33 -3.08
N TYR A 756 4.40 13.50 -1.81
CA TYR A 756 4.95 14.79 -1.34
C TYR A 756 6.44 15.00 -1.72
N PRO A 757 6.82 16.13 -2.35
CA PRO A 757 8.20 16.49 -2.63
C PRO A 757 8.90 17.01 -1.38
N LEU A 758 10.12 16.54 -1.17
CA LEU A 758 10.98 16.92 -0.07
C LEU A 758 12.21 17.61 -0.64
N VAL A 759 12.36 18.90 -0.36
CA VAL A 759 13.38 19.75 -1.01
C VAL A 759 14.56 19.95 -0.07
N GLN A 760 15.75 19.67 -0.57
CA GLN A 760 17.01 19.79 0.14
C GLN A 760 17.82 20.96 -0.40
N LEU A 761 18.37 21.75 0.51
CA LEU A 761 19.52 22.65 0.30
C LEU A 761 20.76 22.01 0.91
N ARG A 762 21.89 22.04 0.19
CA ARG A 762 23.21 21.64 0.69
C ARG A 762 24.26 22.71 0.35
N ASN A 763 24.87 23.30 1.38
CA ASN A 763 25.94 24.28 1.19
C ASN A 763 27.19 23.53 0.73
N ILE A 764 27.88 24.02 -0.29
CA ILE A 764 28.98 23.28 -0.92
C ILE A 764 30.25 23.34 -0.05
N ASP A 765 30.54 24.50 0.54
CA ASP A 765 31.79 24.77 1.24
C ASP A 765 31.89 24.06 2.60
N ASN A 766 30.76 23.92 3.31
CA ASN A 766 30.71 23.29 4.64
C ASN A 766 29.82 22.02 4.70
N SER A 767 29.21 21.61 3.58
CA SER A 767 28.29 20.46 3.50
C SER A 767 27.08 20.49 4.46
N GLN A 768 26.75 21.65 5.04
CA GLN A 768 25.53 21.78 5.86
C GLN A 768 24.28 21.57 4.99
N VAL A 769 23.36 20.76 5.49
CA VAL A 769 22.11 20.41 4.82
C VAL A 769 20.93 21.04 5.57
N ALA A 770 19.97 21.57 4.82
CA ALA A 770 18.66 21.96 5.34
C ALA A 770 17.56 21.39 4.43
N PHE A 771 16.51 20.83 5.02
CA PHE A 771 15.31 20.43 4.29
C PHE A 771 14.25 21.51 4.46
N LEU A 772 13.59 21.86 3.36
CA LEU A 772 12.67 22.99 3.28
C LEU A 772 11.23 22.52 3.40
N LEU A 773 10.50 23.14 4.33
CA LEU A 773 9.06 22.97 4.46
C LEU A 773 8.36 23.78 3.37
N VAL A 774 7.27 23.23 2.82
CA VAL A 774 6.38 23.96 1.91
C VAL A 774 5.78 25.17 2.63
N ASP A 775 5.73 26.29 1.93
CA ASP A 775 4.96 27.44 2.38
C ASP A 775 3.45 27.11 2.39
N PRO A 776 2.74 27.26 3.53
CA PRO A 776 1.36 26.83 3.66
C PRO A 776 0.35 27.66 2.84
N THR A 777 0.77 28.79 2.25
CA THR A 777 -0.06 29.69 1.43
C THR A 777 0.26 29.62 -0.07
N ALA A 778 1.53 29.43 -0.44
CA ALA A 778 1.96 29.29 -1.84
C ALA A 778 2.01 27.83 -2.33
N GLY A 779 2.14 26.87 -1.41
CA GLY A 779 1.99 25.44 -1.70
C GLY A 779 3.03 24.85 -2.64
N TRP A 780 2.62 23.78 -3.32
CA TRP A 780 3.40 23.04 -4.30
C TRP A 780 2.46 22.33 -5.29
N SER A 781 2.99 21.96 -6.45
CA SER A 781 2.30 21.19 -7.49
C SER A 781 3.27 20.20 -8.12
N ASP A 782 2.87 19.46 -9.17
CA ASP A 782 3.81 18.62 -9.91
C ASP A 782 4.94 19.40 -10.62
N THR A 783 4.73 20.70 -10.86
CA THR A 783 5.67 21.55 -11.62
C THR A 783 6.22 22.73 -10.82
N SER A 784 5.83 22.90 -9.55
CA SER A 784 6.26 24.02 -8.71
C SER A 784 6.38 23.66 -7.23
N PHE A 785 7.27 24.34 -6.52
CA PHE A 785 7.40 24.25 -5.07
C PHE A 785 7.82 25.61 -4.51
N THR A 786 7.19 26.02 -3.40
CA THR A 786 7.57 27.22 -2.65
C THR A 786 7.88 26.83 -1.21
N SER A 787 9.03 27.23 -0.67
CA SER A 787 9.37 26.99 0.73
C SER A 787 8.86 28.09 1.66
N THR A 788 8.78 27.79 2.95
CA THR A 788 8.84 28.81 4.01
C THR A 788 10.15 29.62 3.92
N PRO A 789 10.23 30.84 4.50
CA PRO A 789 11.46 31.65 4.47
C PRO A 789 12.69 30.91 5.02
N VAL A 790 13.82 31.02 4.32
CA VAL A 790 15.08 30.34 4.65
C VAL A 790 15.94 31.27 5.52
N THR A 791 15.87 31.12 6.85
CA THR A 791 16.48 32.06 7.81
C THR A 791 17.78 31.57 8.46
N ASN A 792 18.02 30.25 8.49
CA ASN A 792 19.09 29.62 9.29
C ASN A 792 20.05 28.76 8.45
N PHE A 793 20.36 29.19 7.22
CA PHE A 793 21.26 28.47 6.31
C PHE A 793 22.49 29.34 5.96
N PRO A 794 23.72 28.79 5.92
CA PRO A 794 24.92 29.60 5.68
C PRO A 794 24.94 30.20 4.27
N SER A 795 25.27 31.49 4.19
CA SER A 795 25.60 32.18 2.95
C SER A 795 26.76 31.48 2.23
N GLY A 796 26.57 31.18 0.95
CA GLY A 796 27.57 30.52 0.11
C GLY A 796 26.92 29.76 -1.04
N PRO A 797 27.71 29.25 -2.00
CA PRO A 797 27.21 28.43 -3.10
C PRO A 797 26.53 27.15 -2.56
N ALA A 798 25.37 26.82 -3.10
CA ALA A 798 24.57 25.70 -2.64
C ALA A 798 24.08 24.80 -3.78
N LEU A 799 23.74 23.56 -3.43
CA LEU A 799 23.01 22.63 -4.29
C LEU A 799 21.57 22.49 -3.78
N VAL A 800 20.62 22.53 -4.70
CA VAL A 800 19.21 22.23 -4.47
C VAL A 800 18.85 20.91 -5.13
N THR A 801 18.24 20.00 -4.37
CA THR A 801 17.76 18.70 -4.83
C THR A 801 16.31 18.50 -4.42
N VAL A 802 15.45 18.06 -5.34
CA VAL A 802 14.07 17.64 -5.04
C VAL A 802 14.05 16.13 -4.90
N PHE A 803 13.49 15.63 -3.80
CA PHE A 803 13.25 14.20 -3.58
C PHE A 803 11.75 13.94 -3.63
N THR A 804 11.28 13.15 -4.59
CA THR A 804 9.89 12.69 -4.58
C THR A 804 9.87 11.18 -4.65
N ASN A 805 9.08 10.55 -3.77
CA ASN A 805 8.97 9.09 -3.68
C ASN A 805 10.32 8.36 -3.48
N GLY A 806 11.30 9.01 -2.84
CA GLY A 806 12.66 8.49 -2.65
C GLY A 806 13.59 8.64 -3.86
N ILE A 807 13.11 9.29 -4.93
CA ILE A 807 13.88 9.53 -6.15
C ILE A 807 14.39 10.98 -6.12
N PRO A 808 15.72 11.21 -6.11
CA PRO A 808 16.30 12.55 -6.20
C PRO A 808 16.22 13.09 -7.64
N SER A 809 16.23 14.42 -7.76
CA SER A 809 16.54 15.13 -8.99
C SER A 809 18.04 15.20 -9.23
N ASP A 810 18.45 15.55 -10.45
CA ASP A 810 19.72 16.24 -10.62
C ASP A 810 19.74 17.50 -9.76
N SER A 811 20.84 17.73 -9.04
CA SER A 811 20.99 18.92 -8.22
C SER A 811 21.22 20.16 -9.09
N LYS A 812 20.54 21.26 -8.77
CA LYS A 812 20.82 22.58 -9.37
C LYS A 812 21.67 23.41 -8.44
N PHE A 813 22.66 24.12 -9.00
CA PHE A 813 23.38 25.16 -8.29
C PHE A 813 22.48 26.35 -7.97
N LEU A 814 22.73 26.94 -6.81
CA LEU A 814 22.14 28.18 -6.30
C LEU A 814 23.25 29.14 -5.85
#